data_AF-A0A537YU36-F1
#
_entry.id   AF-A0A537YU36-F1
#
_cell.length_a   1.000
_cell.length_b   1.000
_cell.length_c   1.000
_cell.angle_alpha   90.00
_cell.angle_beta   90.00
_cell.angle_gamma   90.00
#
_symmetry.space_group_name_H-M   'P 1'
#
loop_
_entity.id
_entity.type
_entity.pdbx_description
1 polymer ?
#
loop_
_entity_poly.entity_id
_entity_poly.type
_entity_poly.pdbx_seq_one_letter_code
_entity_poly.pdbx_strand_id
1 'polypeptide(L)'
;MPVDRAGKLLGCRVLVAAAAVVACLILPAAATAESFLVSTAADETDAALGSEGCLTAAGKCSLRAALEEANSSLGEFDEVNFEEGVFEGRATDVIALGSALPTIIDPIRIFGRECETVAGPGEPCVEIRGLPAAPALSVEGVEGAEFESLAITGAGVGLLAKAAPGMRVRGNWFGIALDGSAAGNGTGIELADGSDGARLGGEGPEPKNLLANSAETGLSIVGSSKTRVLGNDFGVALDGVAAPNGTDLAIASSPGFPALDNVVGTRVSTVAAATPTCDGGCNLISGSAANGIDLTGDAGSGPASGTIVAGNHIGLDRAGTGLLANAGVGVLVGSAPRTVVGGPRPEDANRIVGGTVAISSASSAPYLVVRGNSIGSVATGSESGSPLDGGIEVDSGGLTLAAEEAQILDNEIGLDGGTGIAHAGLAGELSGNYVSGAATGIEVDSAESLVESNIVEAPEEVGILVENGFNLLLGNRVVDSGGAGIRVEGSGLFGVSGNVVGGGSNASENVIDGSHGNAIEVVNPKASRTEVARNRGSGNGGLFINLVASDPDPSDLDPGDPNGGILAPPIALVSESSAAGFAEPGATVRVFRKGGPAAGEIQSFLGEASADDAGNWSLTFPAPLPAGTAIAATQTLENGTSELEITAVPLAEAAQQGQDGSGTASDRKPPRTRMLKQPRKVRAGRAATFSFTSSEPGSSFQCSLDRAKFKPCASPQRYRIQKPGKHLFRVRAIDPAGNVDRTPVRRRFEVIG
;
A
#
# COMPACT_ATOMS: atom_id res chain seq x y z
N MET A 1 -67.54 44.88 -19.94
CA MET A 1 -68.97 44.62 -20.21
C MET A 1 -69.12 43.13 -20.45
N PRO A 2 -69.78 42.38 -19.54
CA PRO A 2 -69.99 40.95 -19.68
C PRO A 2 -71.26 40.67 -20.49
N VAL A 3 -71.27 39.61 -21.27
CA VAL A 3 -72.50 39.03 -21.83
C VAL A 3 -72.60 37.58 -21.37
N ASP A 4 -73.83 37.29 -20.99
CA ASP A 4 -74.34 36.23 -20.14
C ASP A 4 -75.17 35.25 -21.01
N ARG A 5 -75.59 34.14 -20.39
CA ARG A 5 -76.64 33.16 -20.79
C ARG A 5 -76.19 31.96 -21.65
N ALA A 6 -76.23 30.73 -21.13
CA ALA A 6 -77.34 29.90 -20.65
C ALA A 6 -78.10 29.16 -21.76
N GLY A 7 -78.10 27.82 -21.65
CA GLY A 7 -78.96 26.91 -22.40
C GLY A 7 -79.27 25.65 -21.57
N LYS A 8 -80.48 25.59 -21.02
CA LYS A 8 -81.14 24.37 -20.52
C LYS A 8 -81.88 23.72 -21.69
N LEU A 9 -81.99 22.37 -21.73
CA LEU A 9 -83.26 21.64 -21.95
C LEU A 9 -83.10 20.10 -21.88
N LEU A 10 -83.99 19.48 -21.07
CA LEU A 10 -84.73 18.20 -21.21
C LEU A 10 -84.02 16.96 -21.83
N GLY A 11 -84.07 15.74 -21.30
CA GLY A 11 -84.81 15.09 -20.20
C GLY A 11 -85.00 13.59 -20.51
N CYS A 12 -85.02 12.70 -19.51
CA CYS A 12 -85.92 11.52 -19.45
C CYS A 12 -85.72 10.77 -18.12
N ARG A 13 -86.83 10.30 -17.54
CA ARG A 13 -86.92 9.64 -16.23
C ARG A 13 -86.55 8.16 -16.32
N VAL A 14 -85.79 7.65 -15.35
CA VAL A 14 -85.97 6.28 -14.82
C VAL A 14 -85.82 6.33 -13.29
N LEU A 15 -86.92 5.99 -12.61
CA LEU A 15 -87.02 5.74 -11.17
C LEU A 15 -86.62 4.28 -10.94
N VAL A 16 -85.58 4.00 -10.15
CA VAL A 16 -85.36 2.69 -9.51
C VAL A 16 -84.89 2.93 -8.07
N ALA A 17 -85.42 2.10 -7.18
CA ALA A 17 -85.51 2.23 -5.73
C ALA A 17 -84.17 2.39 -4.98
N ALA A 18 -84.19 3.21 -3.94
CA ALA A 18 -83.17 3.23 -2.90
C ALA A 18 -83.38 2.03 -1.96
N ALA A 19 -82.45 1.07 -1.99
CA ALA A 19 -82.22 0.13 -0.91
C ALA A 19 -80.97 0.61 -0.14
N ALA A 20 -81.18 1.13 1.07
CA ALA A 20 -80.10 1.46 1.97
C ALA A 20 -79.49 0.16 2.51
N VAL A 21 -78.38 -0.28 1.92
CA VAL A 21 -77.48 -1.24 2.55
C VAL A 21 -76.51 -0.41 3.40
N VAL A 22 -76.76 -0.38 4.71
CA VAL A 22 -75.74 0.02 5.69
C VAL A 22 -74.69 -1.09 5.66
N ALA A 23 -73.69 -0.95 4.81
CA ALA A 23 -72.45 -1.69 4.97
C ALA A 23 -71.74 -1.08 6.18
N CYS A 24 -71.79 -1.79 7.32
CA CYS A 24 -70.78 -1.60 8.36
C CYS A 24 -69.43 -1.85 7.69
N LEU A 25 -68.76 -0.78 7.27
CA LEU A 25 -67.32 -0.76 7.14
C LEU A 25 -66.79 -1.03 8.54
N ILE A 26 -66.50 -2.29 8.83
CA ILE A 26 -65.54 -2.65 9.85
C ILE A 26 -64.24 -2.05 9.33
N LEU A 27 -63.94 -0.83 9.79
CA LEU A 27 -62.58 -0.33 9.75
C LEU A 27 -61.75 -1.39 10.47
N PRO A 28 -60.65 -1.92 9.90
CA PRO A 28 -59.72 -2.70 10.70
C PRO A 28 -59.38 -1.84 11.92
N ALA A 29 -59.48 -2.44 13.11
CA ALA A 29 -58.94 -1.81 14.31
C ALA A 29 -57.52 -1.39 13.96
N ALA A 30 -57.18 -0.13 14.19
CA ALA A 30 -55.79 0.28 14.07
C ALA A 30 -55.03 -0.57 15.09
N ALA A 31 -54.19 -1.48 14.60
CA ALA A 31 -53.18 -2.10 15.45
C ALA A 31 -52.34 -0.96 16.03
N THR A 32 -51.96 -1.07 17.29
CA THR A 32 -51.15 -0.07 17.97
C THR A 32 -49.90 -0.74 18.43
N ALA A 33 -48.73 -0.16 18.14
CA ALA A 33 -47.45 -0.53 18.74
C ALA A 33 -47.60 -0.99 20.21
N GLU A 34 -47.19 -2.23 20.47
CA GLU A 34 -47.29 -2.87 21.78
C GLU A 34 -45.97 -2.77 22.55
N SER A 35 -46.08 -2.79 23.88
CA SER A 35 -44.92 -2.82 24.77
C SER A 35 -45.02 -4.02 25.69
N PHE A 36 -44.13 -4.98 25.47
CA PHE A 36 -44.03 -6.22 26.24
C PHE A 36 -43.00 -6.07 27.34
N LEU A 37 -43.38 -6.46 28.56
CA LEU A 37 -42.48 -6.46 29.73
C LEU A 37 -42.17 -7.90 30.15
N VAL A 38 -40.99 -8.39 29.74
CA VAL A 38 -40.48 -9.70 30.09
C VAL A 38 -40.23 -9.77 31.60
N SER A 39 -40.94 -10.66 32.27
CA SER A 39 -41.04 -10.77 33.73
C SER A 39 -40.59 -12.13 34.29
N THR A 40 -40.00 -12.97 33.43
CA THR A 40 -39.42 -14.26 33.82
C THR A 40 -38.27 -14.66 32.91
N ALA A 41 -37.30 -15.37 33.48
CA ALA A 41 -36.19 -15.98 32.74
C ALA A 41 -36.57 -17.31 32.05
N ALA A 42 -37.79 -17.80 32.26
CA ALA A 42 -38.27 -19.04 31.66
C ALA A 42 -38.51 -18.88 30.15
N ASP A 43 -38.11 -19.89 29.37
CA ASP A 43 -38.38 -19.97 27.94
C ASP A 43 -39.69 -20.74 27.67
N GLU A 44 -40.81 -20.00 27.65
CA GLU A 44 -42.17 -20.55 27.53
C GLU A 44 -42.94 -19.86 26.40
N THR A 45 -43.82 -20.59 25.73
CA THR A 45 -44.70 -20.03 24.68
C THR A 45 -45.80 -19.17 25.29
N ASP A 46 -46.35 -18.26 24.49
CA ASP A 46 -47.54 -17.51 24.85
C ASP A 46 -48.75 -18.43 25.09
N ALA A 47 -49.62 -18.08 26.04
CA ALA A 47 -50.81 -18.88 26.36
C ALA A 47 -51.98 -18.65 25.39
N ALA A 48 -52.04 -17.50 24.73
CA ALA A 48 -53.13 -17.05 23.88
C ALA A 48 -52.66 -16.05 22.80
N LEU A 49 -51.96 -16.55 21.76
CA LEU A 49 -51.46 -15.74 20.64
C LEU A 49 -52.50 -14.77 20.07
N GLY A 50 -52.10 -13.51 19.88
CA GLY A 50 -52.94 -12.41 19.39
C GLY A 50 -53.88 -11.86 20.47
N SER A 51 -53.50 -11.95 21.74
CA SER A 51 -54.26 -11.44 22.89
C SER A 51 -53.90 -10.02 23.33
N GLU A 52 -52.99 -9.36 22.62
CA GLU A 52 -52.42 -8.04 22.96
C GLU A 52 -51.60 -8.09 24.27
N GLY A 53 -50.96 -9.23 24.53
CA GLY A 53 -50.17 -9.49 25.73
C GLY A 53 -49.41 -10.81 25.68
N CYS A 54 -48.29 -10.88 26.41
CA CYS A 54 -47.30 -11.96 26.32
C CYS A 54 -47.37 -12.98 27.47
N LEU A 55 -48.55 -13.23 28.03
CA LEU A 55 -48.67 -14.09 29.22
C LEU A 55 -48.58 -15.57 28.86
N THR A 56 -47.61 -16.25 29.47
CA THR A 56 -47.47 -17.72 29.41
C THR A 56 -48.52 -18.40 30.29
N ALA A 57 -48.60 -19.73 30.23
CA ALA A 57 -49.48 -20.52 31.10
C ALA A 57 -49.17 -20.33 32.60
N ALA A 58 -47.97 -19.85 32.95
CA ALA A 58 -47.58 -19.51 34.31
C ALA A 58 -48.00 -18.10 34.75
N GLY A 59 -48.65 -17.33 33.87
CA GLY A 59 -49.08 -15.95 34.14
C GLY A 59 -47.93 -14.94 34.22
N LYS A 60 -46.80 -15.26 33.57
CA LYS A 60 -45.62 -14.41 33.43
C LYS A 60 -45.33 -14.19 31.96
N CYS A 61 -44.59 -13.14 31.63
CA CYS A 61 -44.18 -12.86 30.26
C CYS A 61 -42.74 -13.30 30.02
N SER A 62 -42.54 -14.28 29.14
CA SER A 62 -41.23 -14.72 28.67
C SER A 62 -40.82 -13.92 27.43
N LEU A 63 -39.52 -13.93 27.09
CA LEU A 63 -39.05 -13.36 25.82
C LEU A 63 -39.70 -14.06 24.61
N ARG A 64 -39.84 -15.39 24.66
CA ARG A 64 -40.49 -16.15 23.58
C ARG A 64 -41.93 -15.69 23.37
N ALA A 65 -42.73 -15.60 24.44
CA ALA A 65 -44.12 -15.16 24.34
C ALA A 65 -44.23 -13.72 23.80
N ALA A 66 -43.33 -12.83 24.22
CA ALA A 66 -43.28 -11.46 23.70
C ALA A 66 -42.98 -11.41 22.19
N LEU A 67 -42.05 -12.23 21.70
CA LEU A 67 -41.75 -12.30 20.26
C LEU A 67 -42.85 -12.98 19.45
N GLU A 68 -43.50 -14.01 20.02
CA GLU A 68 -44.66 -14.66 19.40
C GLU A 68 -45.82 -13.68 19.23
N GLU A 69 -46.05 -12.82 20.21
CA GLU A 69 -47.10 -11.79 20.18
C GLU A 69 -46.74 -10.65 19.22
N ALA A 70 -45.51 -10.14 19.26
CA ALA A 70 -45.04 -9.10 18.33
C ALA A 70 -45.15 -9.55 16.86
N ASN A 71 -44.86 -10.82 16.57
CA ASN A 71 -45.03 -11.37 15.22
C ASN A 71 -46.50 -11.54 14.79
N SER A 72 -47.45 -11.42 15.73
CA SER A 72 -48.88 -11.49 15.44
C SER A 72 -49.47 -10.12 15.05
N SER A 73 -48.80 -9.02 15.41
CA SER A 73 -49.20 -7.62 15.24
C SER A 73 -48.58 -6.91 14.02
N LEU A 74 -48.52 -7.58 12.86
CA LEU A 74 -47.76 -7.11 11.69
C LEU A 74 -48.01 -5.65 11.25
N GLY A 75 -46.92 -4.91 11.10
CA GLY A 75 -46.81 -3.55 10.55
C GLY A 75 -46.58 -2.47 11.59
N GLU A 76 -46.54 -2.82 12.88
CA GLU A 76 -46.36 -1.89 13.99
C GLU A 76 -44.92 -1.96 14.54
N PHE A 77 -44.50 -0.93 15.26
CA PHE A 77 -43.17 -0.91 15.89
C PHE A 77 -43.29 -1.28 17.35
N ASP A 78 -43.04 -2.54 17.68
CA ASP A 78 -43.21 -3.07 19.03
C ASP A 78 -41.96 -2.87 19.90
N GLU A 79 -42.15 -2.82 21.22
CA GLU A 79 -41.07 -2.74 22.19
C GLU A 79 -41.06 -3.95 23.12
N VAL A 80 -39.90 -4.57 23.31
CA VAL A 80 -39.66 -5.60 24.31
C VAL A 80 -38.68 -5.06 25.34
N ASN A 81 -39.17 -4.92 26.57
CA ASN A 81 -38.43 -4.45 27.75
C ASN A 81 -38.34 -5.57 28.80
N PHE A 82 -37.42 -5.44 29.75
CA PHE A 82 -37.21 -6.42 30.82
C PHE A 82 -37.52 -5.83 32.21
N GLU A 83 -38.26 -6.58 33.03
CA GLU A 83 -38.79 -6.14 34.33
C GLU A 83 -37.68 -5.83 35.34
N GLU A 84 -37.71 -4.61 35.91
CA GLU A 84 -36.90 -4.21 37.05
C GLU A 84 -37.27 -5.03 38.30
N GLY A 85 -36.26 -5.44 39.05
CA GLY A 85 -36.35 -6.38 40.17
C GLY A 85 -36.22 -7.85 39.74
N VAL A 86 -36.51 -8.19 38.48
CA VAL A 86 -36.27 -9.53 37.93
C VAL A 86 -34.89 -9.59 37.28
N PHE A 87 -34.63 -8.71 36.32
CA PHE A 87 -33.36 -8.63 35.60
C PHE A 87 -32.56 -7.42 36.10
N GLU A 88 -31.49 -7.70 36.84
CA GLU A 88 -30.62 -6.72 37.50
C GLU A 88 -29.14 -6.99 37.20
N GLY A 89 -28.82 -7.67 36.09
CA GLY A 89 -27.45 -7.96 35.69
C GLY A 89 -26.74 -8.98 36.60
N ARG A 90 -27.50 -9.83 37.32
CA ARG A 90 -26.91 -10.93 38.10
C ARG A 90 -26.49 -12.04 37.15
N ALA A 91 -25.46 -12.80 37.51
CA ALA A 91 -25.03 -13.99 36.76
C ALA A 91 -26.13 -15.05 36.53
N THR A 92 -27.25 -14.97 37.26
CA THR A 92 -28.42 -15.85 37.14
C THR A 92 -29.55 -15.28 36.27
N ASP A 93 -29.45 -14.02 35.84
CA ASP A 93 -30.49 -13.32 35.07
C ASP A 93 -30.39 -13.73 33.59
N VAL A 94 -30.50 -15.05 33.37
CA VAL A 94 -30.22 -15.75 32.13
C VAL A 94 -31.47 -16.43 31.62
N ILE A 95 -31.87 -16.06 30.41
CA ILE A 95 -32.89 -16.76 29.62
C ILE A 95 -32.18 -17.87 28.85
N ALA A 96 -32.27 -19.10 29.35
CA ALA A 96 -31.72 -20.28 28.69
C ALA A 96 -32.74 -20.84 27.68
N LEU A 97 -32.40 -20.79 26.39
CA LEU A 97 -33.29 -21.23 25.33
C LEU A 97 -33.41 -22.77 25.32
N GLY A 98 -34.64 -23.27 25.37
CA GLY A 98 -34.97 -24.69 25.18
C GLY A 98 -35.12 -25.08 23.71
N SER A 99 -35.42 -24.11 22.84
CA SER A 99 -35.52 -24.23 21.39
C SER A 99 -35.21 -22.87 20.73
N ALA A 100 -35.03 -22.84 19.40
CA ALA A 100 -34.86 -21.57 18.69
C ALA A 100 -36.06 -20.63 18.95
N LEU A 101 -35.79 -19.34 19.21
CA LEU A 101 -36.82 -18.31 19.27
C LEU A 101 -37.49 -18.15 17.89
N PRO A 102 -38.77 -17.71 17.83
CA PRO A 102 -39.39 -17.40 16.55
C PRO A 102 -38.62 -16.29 15.83
N THR A 103 -38.50 -16.40 14.50
CA THR A 103 -37.93 -15.33 13.68
C THR A 103 -38.77 -14.08 13.80
N ILE A 104 -38.14 -12.94 14.08
CA ILE A 104 -38.75 -11.62 14.13
C ILE A 104 -39.09 -11.22 12.70
N ILE A 105 -40.38 -11.01 12.43
CA ILE A 105 -40.92 -10.64 11.12
C ILE A 105 -41.68 -9.31 11.15
N ASP A 106 -41.60 -8.59 12.27
CA ASP A 106 -42.19 -7.26 12.44
C ASP A 106 -41.20 -6.25 13.04
N PRO A 107 -41.32 -4.93 12.74
CA PRO A 107 -40.47 -3.90 13.34
C PRO A 107 -40.52 -3.94 14.87
N ILE A 108 -39.33 -4.01 15.48
CA ILE A 108 -39.24 -4.17 16.93
C ILE A 108 -38.02 -3.47 17.49
N ARG A 109 -38.11 -3.05 18.74
CA ARG A 109 -36.98 -2.73 19.60
C ARG A 109 -36.93 -3.68 20.78
N ILE A 110 -35.80 -4.38 20.95
CA ILE A 110 -35.52 -5.17 22.13
C ILE A 110 -34.49 -4.43 22.97
N PHE A 111 -34.90 -3.96 24.14
CA PHE A 111 -34.05 -3.19 25.06
C PHE A 111 -33.84 -3.94 26.37
N GLY A 112 -32.65 -4.53 26.53
CA GLY A 112 -32.22 -5.30 27.68
C GLY A 112 -31.99 -4.52 28.98
N ARG A 113 -32.09 -3.18 28.94
CA ARG A 113 -31.68 -2.24 29.98
C ARG A 113 -30.19 -2.25 30.29
N GLU A 114 -29.74 -1.14 30.86
CA GLU A 114 -28.39 -0.96 31.40
C GLU A 114 -28.41 -1.12 32.93
N CYS A 115 -27.49 -1.92 33.45
CA CYS A 115 -27.35 -2.23 34.86
C CYS A 115 -25.98 -1.80 35.41
N GLU A 116 -25.92 -1.61 36.73
CA GLU A 116 -24.66 -1.64 37.48
C GLU A 116 -24.35 -3.10 37.84
N THR A 117 -23.26 -3.63 37.32
CA THR A 117 -22.82 -5.00 37.58
C THR A 117 -21.48 -5.02 38.31
N VAL A 118 -20.92 -6.22 38.50
CA VAL A 118 -19.54 -6.39 38.96
C VAL A 118 -18.49 -5.91 37.96
N ALA A 119 -18.79 -5.86 36.67
CA ALA A 119 -17.85 -5.42 35.64
C ALA A 119 -17.94 -3.91 35.34
N GLY A 120 -19.06 -3.25 35.71
CA GLY A 120 -19.18 -1.79 35.67
C GLY A 120 -20.60 -1.27 35.50
N PRO A 121 -20.77 0.07 35.43
CA PRO A 121 -22.03 0.70 35.03
C PRO A 121 -22.24 0.63 33.50
N GLY A 122 -23.49 0.54 33.06
CA GLY A 122 -23.84 0.61 31.63
C GLY A 122 -23.80 -0.74 30.91
N GLU A 123 -23.88 -1.84 31.66
CA GLU A 123 -23.78 -3.20 31.13
C GLU A 123 -25.16 -3.85 30.94
N PRO A 124 -25.28 -4.91 30.12
CA PRO A 124 -26.54 -5.62 29.94
C PRO A 124 -27.14 -6.11 31.27
N CYS A 125 -28.45 -5.97 31.45
CA CYS A 125 -29.14 -6.55 32.62
C CYS A 125 -29.54 -8.02 32.43
N VAL A 126 -29.52 -8.52 31.20
CA VAL A 126 -30.08 -9.83 30.82
C VAL A 126 -29.17 -10.57 29.84
N GLU A 127 -29.02 -11.87 30.06
CA GLU A 127 -28.36 -12.80 29.15
C GLU A 127 -29.40 -13.66 28.40
N ILE A 128 -29.26 -13.77 27.09
CA ILE A 128 -29.93 -14.77 26.26
C ILE A 128 -28.89 -15.83 25.93
N ARG A 129 -29.04 -17.01 26.54
CA ARG A 129 -28.18 -18.16 26.28
C ARG A 129 -28.81 -19.04 25.22
N GLY A 130 -28.22 -18.97 24.02
CA GLY A 130 -28.69 -19.65 22.83
C GLY A 130 -28.33 -21.12 22.73
N LEU A 131 -28.46 -21.64 21.51
CA LEU A 131 -28.20 -23.04 21.16
C LEU A 131 -27.06 -23.11 20.13
N PRO A 132 -26.08 -24.02 20.27
CA PRO A 132 -24.92 -24.07 19.38
C PRO A 132 -25.22 -24.27 17.88
N ALA A 133 -26.41 -24.76 17.54
CA ALA A 133 -26.83 -25.07 16.17
C ALA A 133 -27.95 -24.15 15.65
N ALA A 134 -28.23 -23.03 16.31
CA ALA A 134 -29.27 -22.09 15.92
C ALA A 134 -28.88 -20.64 16.27
N PRO A 135 -29.46 -19.63 15.59
CA PRO A 135 -29.34 -18.25 16.05
C PRO A 135 -30.04 -18.07 17.40
N ALA A 136 -29.52 -17.21 18.28
CA ALA A 136 -30.26 -16.81 19.48
C ALA A 136 -31.42 -15.88 19.13
N LEU A 137 -31.14 -14.85 18.32
CA LEU A 137 -32.14 -13.96 17.72
C LEU A 137 -32.02 -14.00 16.20
N SER A 138 -33.15 -14.05 15.51
CA SER A 138 -33.22 -14.00 14.05
C SER A 138 -34.24 -12.95 13.62
N VAL A 139 -33.88 -12.10 12.67
CA VAL A 139 -34.79 -11.12 12.05
C VAL A 139 -34.79 -11.29 10.54
N GLU A 140 -35.97 -11.34 9.94
CA GLU A 140 -36.12 -11.54 8.48
C GLU A 140 -37.19 -10.63 7.88
N GLY A 141 -36.80 -9.82 6.90
CA GLY A 141 -37.72 -8.97 6.15
C GLY A 141 -38.24 -7.74 6.92
N VAL A 142 -37.49 -7.28 7.92
CA VAL A 142 -37.90 -6.20 8.84
C VAL A 142 -37.03 -4.96 8.66
N GLU A 143 -37.64 -3.80 8.44
CA GLU A 143 -36.93 -2.53 8.39
C GLU A 143 -36.77 -1.93 9.79
N GLY A 144 -35.56 -1.49 10.12
CA GLY A 144 -35.29 -0.64 11.28
C GLY A 144 -35.37 -1.34 12.64
N ALA A 145 -35.25 -2.67 12.72
CA ALA A 145 -35.19 -3.39 13.99
C ALA A 145 -34.04 -2.88 14.88
N GLU A 146 -34.26 -2.81 16.19
CA GLU A 146 -33.30 -2.27 17.16
C GLU A 146 -33.00 -3.28 18.28
N PHE A 147 -31.72 -3.55 18.55
CA PHE A 147 -31.27 -4.46 19.60
C PHE A 147 -30.28 -3.75 20.51
N GLU A 148 -30.60 -3.71 21.80
CA GLU A 148 -29.88 -2.86 22.75
C GLU A 148 -29.65 -3.52 24.11
N SER A 149 -28.42 -3.42 24.62
CA SER A 149 -28.05 -3.80 25.99
C SER A 149 -28.37 -5.24 26.38
N LEU A 150 -28.13 -6.19 25.48
CA LEU A 150 -28.30 -7.64 25.70
C LEU A 150 -26.93 -8.34 25.79
N ALA A 151 -26.79 -9.33 26.68
CA ALA A 151 -25.72 -10.32 26.58
C ALA A 151 -26.23 -11.56 25.82
N ILE A 152 -25.51 -12.04 24.81
CA ILE A 152 -25.92 -13.16 23.95
C ILE A 152 -24.77 -14.16 23.84
N THR A 153 -25.02 -15.40 24.30
CA THR A 153 -23.98 -16.42 24.51
C THR A 153 -24.39 -17.81 24.00
N GLY A 154 -23.40 -18.66 23.69
CA GLY A 154 -23.60 -20.08 23.40
C GLY A 154 -24.42 -20.43 22.15
N ALA A 155 -24.69 -19.45 21.28
CA ALA A 155 -25.47 -19.62 20.06
C ALA A 155 -24.58 -19.97 18.86
N GLY A 156 -25.14 -20.62 17.83
CA GLY A 156 -24.46 -20.76 16.55
C GLY A 156 -24.21 -19.39 15.91
N VAL A 157 -25.23 -18.53 15.94
CA VAL A 157 -25.13 -17.10 15.62
C VAL A 157 -25.80 -16.31 16.75
N GLY A 158 -25.18 -15.27 17.27
CA GLY A 158 -25.82 -14.44 18.31
C GLY A 158 -27.05 -13.73 17.77
N LEU A 159 -26.86 -12.87 16.77
CA LEU A 159 -27.93 -12.18 16.05
C LEU A 159 -27.78 -12.40 14.54
N LEU A 160 -28.78 -13.03 13.93
CA LEU A 160 -28.86 -13.21 12.47
C LEU A 160 -29.89 -12.24 11.89
N ALA A 161 -29.48 -11.41 10.94
CA ALA A 161 -30.35 -10.46 10.26
C ALA A 161 -30.32 -10.69 8.75
N LYS A 162 -31.48 -10.88 8.13
CA LYS A 162 -31.61 -11.13 6.70
C LYS A 162 -32.69 -10.26 6.10
N ALA A 163 -32.41 -9.60 4.98
CA ALA A 163 -33.31 -8.62 4.37
C ALA A 163 -33.85 -7.62 5.41
N ALA A 164 -32.98 -7.17 6.33
CA ALA A 164 -33.34 -6.34 7.47
C ALA A 164 -32.70 -4.94 7.39
N PRO A 165 -33.15 -4.08 6.46
CA PRO A 165 -32.49 -2.81 6.19
C PRO A 165 -32.60 -1.85 7.38
N GLY A 166 -31.58 -1.01 7.58
CA GLY A 166 -31.59 0.05 8.58
C GLY A 166 -31.53 -0.41 10.04
N MET A 167 -31.25 -1.70 10.29
CA MET A 167 -31.15 -2.27 11.63
C MET A 167 -30.14 -1.53 12.52
N ARG A 168 -30.42 -1.42 13.82
CA ARG A 168 -29.54 -0.80 14.82
C ARG A 168 -29.16 -1.78 15.92
N VAL A 169 -27.87 -1.86 16.24
CA VAL A 169 -27.35 -2.72 17.30
C VAL A 169 -26.39 -1.93 18.17
N ARG A 170 -26.64 -1.77 19.47
CA ARG A 170 -25.76 -1.00 20.38
C ARG A 170 -25.73 -1.54 21.81
N GLY A 171 -24.60 -1.40 22.49
CA GLY A 171 -24.45 -1.81 23.89
C GLY A 171 -24.57 -3.30 24.17
N ASN A 172 -24.58 -4.16 23.15
CA ASN A 172 -24.77 -5.59 23.33
C ASN A 172 -23.44 -6.31 23.51
N TRP A 173 -23.43 -7.37 24.30
CA TRP A 173 -22.31 -8.29 24.43
C TRP A 173 -22.59 -9.58 23.68
N PHE A 174 -21.67 -9.99 22.82
CA PHE A 174 -21.71 -11.25 22.10
C PHE A 174 -20.53 -12.09 22.53
N GLY A 175 -20.81 -13.27 23.11
CA GLY A 175 -19.81 -14.23 23.55
C GLY A 175 -19.20 -13.98 24.94
N ILE A 176 -19.79 -13.06 25.72
CA ILE A 176 -19.44 -12.77 27.12
C ILE A 176 -20.72 -12.82 27.96
N ALA A 177 -20.67 -13.58 29.06
CA ALA A 177 -21.76 -13.71 30.03
C ALA A 177 -21.82 -12.51 31.00
N LEU A 178 -22.91 -12.36 31.74
CA LEU A 178 -23.11 -11.24 32.68
C LEU A 178 -22.09 -11.15 33.81
N ASP A 179 -21.40 -12.25 34.13
CA ASP A 179 -20.31 -12.27 35.11
C ASP A 179 -18.93 -11.95 34.50
N GLY A 180 -18.89 -11.60 33.20
CA GLY A 180 -17.69 -11.34 32.43
C GLY A 180 -16.99 -12.61 31.92
N SER A 181 -17.50 -13.81 32.22
CA SER A 181 -16.88 -15.05 31.76
C SER A 181 -17.09 -15.28 30.26
N ALA A 182 -16.12 -15.96 29.64
CA ALA A 182 -16.17 -16.31 28.23
C ALA A 182 -17.27 -17.35 27.95
N ALA A 183 -18.19 -17.02 27.04
CA ALA A 183 -19.30 -17.87 26.66
C ALA A 183 -19.63 -17.67 25.16
N GLY A 184 -18.64 -18.00 24.32
CA GLY A 184 -18.61 -17.70 22.89
C GLY A 184 -19.81 -18.19 22.07
N ASN A 185 -20.09 -17.45 21.00
CA ASN A 185 -20.98 -17.88 19.92
C ASN A 185 -20.15 -18.51 18.79
N GLY A 186 -20.80 -19.11 17.77
CA GLY A 186 -20.14 -19.39 16.50
C GLY A 186 -19.74 -18.09 15.80
N THR A 187 -20.76 -17.32 15.39
CA THR A 187 -20.64 -15.94 14.93
C THR A 187 -21.38 -15.00 15.88
N GLY A 188 -20.81 -13.83 16.19
CA GLY A 188 -21.46 -12.85 17.07
C GLY A 188 -22.70 -12.25 16.42
N ILE A 189 -22.51 -11.51 15.34
CA ILE A 189 -23.57 -10.92 14.51
C ILE A 189 -23.36 -11.31 13.06
N GLU A 190 -24.43 -11.70 12.37
CA GLU A 190 -24.43 -11.93 10.93
C GLU A 190 -25.47 -11.04 10.25
N LEU A 191 -25.01 -10.14 9.38
CA LEU A 191 -25.83 -9.40 8.43
C LEU A 191 -25.81 -10.13 7.09
N ALA A 192 -26.85 -10.90 6.83
CA ALA A 192 -27.05 -11.61 5.58
C ALA A 192 -27.79 -10.73 4.54
N ASP A 193 -27.81 -11.24 3.31
CA ASP A 193 -28.39 -10.67 2.09
C ASP A 193 -29.49 -9.62 2.29
N GLY A 194 -29.23 -8.40 1.82
CA GLY A 194 -30.22 -7.32 1.75
C GLY A 194 -30.46 -6.56 3.06
N SER A 195 -29.62 -6.73 4.07
CA SER A 195 -29.70 -5.98 5.35
C SER A 195 -28.96 -4.64 5.27
N ASP A 196 -29.21 -3.88 4.20
CA ASP A 196 -28.49 -2.67 3.85
C ASP A 196 -28.69 -1.54 4.88
N GLY A 197 -27.67 -0.70 5.07
CA GLY A 197 -27.78 0.51 5.88
C GLY A 197 -27.82 0.28 7.39
N ALA A 198 -27.44 -0.92 7.85
CA ALA A 198 -27.37 -1.23 9.27
C ALA A 198 -26.35 -0.33 10.00
N ARG A 199 -26.61 -0.04 11.28
CA ARG A 199 -25.71 0.72 12.14
C ARG A 199 -25.37 -0.08 13.39
N LEU A 200 -24.09 -0.40 13.57
CA LEU A 200 -23.58 -1.15 14.70
C LEU A 200 -22.72 -0.22 15.56
N GLY A 201 -23.23 0.09 16.75
CA GLY A 201 -22.64 1.00 17.71
C GLY A 201 -22.89 2.48 17.36
N GLY A 202 -22.00 3.38 17.83
CA GLY A 202 -22.21 4.82 17.78
C GLY A 202 -20.93 5.64 17.94
N GLU A 203 -21.08 6.97 17.81
CA GLU A 203 -19.99 7.95 17.95
C GLU A 203 -20.03 8.70 19.30
N GLY A 204 -21.11 8.49 20.08
CA GLY A 204 -21.33 9.14 21.38
C GLY A 204 -20.81 8.31 22.56
N PRO A 205 -21.10 8.73 23.81
CA PRO A 205 -20.70 8.01 25.02
C PRO A 205 -21.53 6.74 25.30
N GLU A 206 -22.40 6.36 24.35
CA GLU A 206 -23.28 5.20 24.45
C GLU A 206 -22.46 3.91 24.66
N PRO A 207 -23.02 2.89 25.33
CA PRO A 207 -22.35 1.61 25.49
C PRO A 207 -21.95 0.99 24.14
N LYS A 208 -20.72 0.51 24.06
CA LYS A 208 -20.17 -0.17 22.88
C LYS A 208 -20.78 -1.55 22.73
N ASN A 209 -20.93 -2.04 21.50
CA ASN A 209 -21.06 -3.49 21.35
C ASN A 209 -19.69 -4.12 21.63
N LEU A 210 -19.73 -5.26 22.33
CA LEU A 210 -18.56 -6.06 22.65
C LEU A 210 -18.71 -7.42 21.97
N LEU A 211 -17.83 -7.73 21.03
CA LEU A 211 -17.87 -8.97 20.25
C LEU A 211 -16.60 -9.75 20.50
N ALA A 212 -16.69 -10.84 21.27
CA ALA A 212 -15.53 -11.56 21.75
C ALA A 212 -15.80 -13.06 21.86
N ASN A 213 -14.75 -13.87 21.85
CA ASN A 213 -14.82 -15.33 21.96
C ASN A 213 -15.64 -16.03 20.85
N SER A 214 -15.95 -15.37 19.72
CA SER A 214 -16.65 -16.02 18.62
C SER A 214 -15.74 -17.05 17.94
N ALA A 215 -16.23 -18.28 17.76
CA ALA A 215 -15.44 -19.35 17.16
C ALA A 215 -15.06 -19.08 15.68
N GLU A 216 -15.91 -18.35 14.96
CA GLU A 216 -15.74 -18.00 13.55
C GLU A 216 -15.50 -16.50 13.38
N THR A 217 -16.56 -15.67 13.44
CA THR A 217 -16.43 -14.22 13.21
C THR A 217 -17.11 -13.42 14.32
N GLY A 218 -16.51 -12.31 14.73
CA GLY A 218 -17.18 -11.33 15.60
C GLY A 218 -18.41 -10.75 14.88
N LEU A 219 -18.18 -10.01 13.80
CA LEU A 219 -19.21 -9.47 12.90
C LEU A 219 -18.98 -9.95 11.46
N SER A 220 -19.97 -10.67 10.92
CA SER A 220 -20.02 -11.09 9.52
C SER A 220 -21.02 -10.25 8.74
N ILE A 221 -20.58 -9.57 7.68
CA ILE A 221 -21.42 -8.78 6.76
C ILE A 221 -21.36 -9.44 5.39
N VAL A 222 -22.40 -10.17 5.02
CA VAL A 222 -22.45 -10.93 3.77
C VAL A 222 -23.65 -10.48 2.95
N GLY A 223 -23.37 -9.89 1.78
CA GLY A 223 -24.41 -9.38 0.88
C GLY A 223 -25.21 -8.20 1.41
N SER A 224 -24.61 -7.40 2.29
CA SER A 224 -25.20 -6.17 2.84
C SER A 224 -24.31 -4.96 2.56
N SER A 225 -24.93 -3.87 2.13
CA SER A 225 -24.28 -2.62 1.70
C SER A 225 -24.54 -1.47 2.68
N LYS A 226 -23.69 -0.44 2.65
CA LYS A 226 -23.86 0.83 3.39
C LYS A 226 -23.97 0.65 4.91
N THR A 227 -23.47 -0.46 5.43
CA THR A 227 -23.38 -0.71 6.86
C THR A 227 -22.36 0.24 7.49
N ARG A 228 -22.67 0.78 8.67
CA ARG A 228 -21.74 1.60 9.47
C ARG A 228 -21.41 0.89 10.77
N VAL A 229 -20.15 0.54 10.97
CA VAL A 229 -19.62 -0.09 12.18
C VAL A 229 -18.81 0.96 12.94
N LEU A 230 -19.32 1.43 14.09
CA LEU A 230 -18.81 2.59 14.82
C LEU A 230 -18.71 2.30 16.31
N GLY A 231 -17.57 2.59 16.94
CA GLY A 231 -17.49 2.55 18.41
C GLY A 231 -17.69 1.18 19.04
N ASN A 232 -17.21 0.11 18.41
CA ASN A 232 -17.33 -1.27 18.95
C ASN A 232 -15.97 -1.80 19.40
N ASP A 233 -15.98 -2.76 20.32
CA ASP A 233 -14.79 -3.49 20.77
C ASP A 233 -14.88 -4.95 20.27
N PHE A 234 -13.86 -5.42 19.57
CA PHE A 234 -13.75 -6.76 19.01
C PHE A 234 -12.53 -7.49 19.55
N GLY A 235 -12.69 -8.75 19.93
CA GLY A 235 -11.60 -9.65 20.30
C GLY A 235 -10.94 -9.36 21.65
N VAL A 236 -11.55 -8.47 22.45
CA VAL A 236 -11.06 -8.05 23.78
C VAL A 236 -12.13 -8.30 24.84
N ALA A 237 -11.73 -8.80 26.01
CA ALA A 237 -12.61 -8.94 27.18
C ALA A 237 -12.79 -7.61 27.93
N LEU A 238 -13.71 -7.60 28.91
CA LEU A 238 -14.00 -6.42 29.72
C LEU A 238 -12.80 -5.93 30.52
N ASP A 239 -11.99 -6.86 31.02
CA ASP A 239 -10.74 -6.61 31.75
C ASP A 239 -9.57 -6.20 30.85
N GLY A 240 -9.77 -6.13 29.53
CA GLY A 240 -8.76 -5.76 28.54
C GLY A 240 -7.89 -6.92 28.07
N VAL A 241 -8.12 -8.15 28.55
CA VAL A 241 -7.38 -9.35 28.10
C VAL A 241 -7.89 -9.80 26.73
N ALA A 242 -7.02 -10.45 25.95
CA ALA A 242 -7.40 -11.06 24.68
C ALA A 242 -8.57 -12.03 24.87
N ALA A 243 -9.61 -11.86 24.05
CA ALA A 243 -10.79 -12.73 23.99
C ALA A 243 -11.10 -13.02 22.51
N PRO A 244 -10.22 -13.80 21.86
CA PRO A 244 -10.12 -13.87 20.40
C PRO A 244 -11.42 -14.29 19.75
N ASN A 245 -11.85 -13.54 18.73
CA ASN A 245 -12.68 -14.10 17.68
C ASN A 245 -11.80 -14.85 16.66
N GLY A 246 -12.37 -15.72 15.84
CA GLY A 246 -11.66 -16.26 14.67
C GLY A 246 -11.16 -15.12 13.78
N THR A 247 -12.07 -14.38 13.14
CA THR A 247 -11.86 -13.06 12.52
C THR A 247 -12.71 -12.04 13.25
N ASP A 248 -12.22 -10.83 13.51
CA ASP A 248 -13.04 -9.85 14.25
C ASP A 248 -14.19 -9.31 13.38
N LEU A 249 -13.87 -8.90 12.14
CA LEU A 249 -14.84 -8.33 11.21
C LEU A 249 -14.60 -8.83 9.79
N ALA A 250 -15.62 -9.43 9.17
CA ALA A 250 -15.57 -9.88 7.78
C ALA A 250 -16.67 -9.21 6.95
N ILE A 251 -16.31 -8.75 5.75
CA ILE A 251 -17.25 -8.16 4.78
C ILE A 251 -17.08 -8.85 3.43
N ALA A 252 -18.16 -9.41 2.90
CA ALA A 252 -18.15 -10.11 1.61
C ALA A 252 -19.44 -9.88 0.83
N SER A 253 -19.35 -9.90 -0.49
CA SER A 253 -20.52 -9.93 -1.37
C SER A 253 -21.07 -11.35 -1.47
N SER A 254 -22.37 -11.54 -1.58
CA SER A 254 -22.96 -12.84 -1.88
C SER A 254 -23.55 -12.86 -3.31
N PRO A 255 -23.87 -14.03 -3.88
CA PRO A 255 -24.46 -14.12 -5.21
C PRO A 255 -25.80 -13.35 -5.31
N GLY A 256 -25.78 -12.23 -6.03
CA GLY A 256 -26.96 -11.38 -6.25
C GLY A 256 -27.14 -10.25 -5.24
N PHE A 257 -26.36 -10.23 -4.15
CA PHE A 257 -26.36 -9.18 -3.15
C PHE A 257 -24.94 -8.69 -2.90
N PRO A 258 -24.55 -7.52 -3.43
CA PRO A 258 -23.19 -7.02 -3.25
C PRO A 258 -23.03 -6.38 -1.85
N ALA A 259 -21.79 -6.36 -1.35
CA ALA A 259 -21.42 -5.60 -0.16
C ALA A 259 -20.70 -4.30 -0.54
N LEU A 260 -21.49 -3.27 -0.83
CA LEU A 260 -21.03 -1.98 -1.35
C LEU A 260 -20.97 -0.90 -0.26
N ASP A 261 -19.96 -0.04 -0.34
CA ASP A 261 -19.89 1.24 0.38
C ASP A 261 -20.07 1.08 1.91
N ASN A 262 -19.58 -0.03 2.47
CA ASN A 262 -19.58 -0.27 3.90
C ASN A 262 -18.49 0.59 4.59
N VAL A 263 -18.74 0.98 5.84
CA VAL A 263 -17.83 1.85 6.59
C VAL A 263 -17.48 1.20 7.93
N VAL A 264 -16.19 1.01 8.16
CA VAL A 264 -15.61 0.54 9.42
C VAL A 264 -14.86 1.69 10.08
N GLY A 265 -15.45 2.22 11.15
CA GLY A 265 -14.97 3.38 11.87
C GLY A 265 -15.49 4.69 11.29
N THR A 266 -14.86 5.79 11.66
CA THR A 266 -15.27 7.13 11.24
C THR A 266 -14.08 8.08 11.33
N ARG A 267 -14.23 9.27 10.77
CA ARG A 267 -13.34 10.37 11.12
C ARG A 267 -13.62 10.77 12.57
N VAL A 268 -12.65 10.54 13.45
CA VAL A 268 -12.79 10.92 14.86
C VAL A 268 -12.70 12.44 15.04
N SER A 269 -13.10 12.96 16.19
CA SER A 269 -12.91 14.37 16.49
C SER A 269 -11.43 14.69 16.76
N THR A 270 -11.02 15.96 16.62
CA THR A 270 -9.66 16.40 17.00
C THR A 270 -9.36 16.13 18.48
N VAL A 271 -10.37 16.15 19.34
CA VAL A 271 -10.26 15.86 20.77
C VAL A 271 -10.01 14.37 20.99
N ALA A 272 -10.78 13.51 20.32
CA ALA A 272 -10.62 12.06 20.34
C ALA A 272 -9.22 11.64 19.83
N ALA A 273 -8.83 12.14 18.65
CA ALA A 273 -7.53 11.87 18.04
C ALA A 273 -6.33 12.30 18.91
N ALA A 274 -6.50 13.28 19.80
CA ALA A 274 -5.46 13.75 20.70
C ALA A 274 -5.23 12.82 21.92
N THR A 275 -6.05 11.78 22.08
CA THR A 275 -5.91 10.79 23.16
C THR A 275 -5.46 9.43 22.60
N PRO A 276 -4.86 8.56 23.44
CA PRO A 276 -4.62 7.18 23.04
C PRO A 276 -5.89 6.32 23.10
N THR A 277 -6.97 6.77 23.76
CA THR A 277 -8.18 5.97 23.90
C THR A 277 -8.97 5.90 22.61
N CYS A 278 -9.55 4.73 22.33
CA CYS A 278 -10.43 4.53 21.18
C CYS A 278 -11.86 5.00 21.51
N ASP A 279 -12.16 6.26 21.20
CA ASP A 279 -13.42 6.95 21.44
C ASP A 279 -13.98 7.63 20.16
N GLY A 280 -15.12 8.33 20.27
CA GLY A 280 -15.65 9.15 19.16
C GLY A 280 -16.03 8.38 17.90
N GLY A 281 -16.41 7.10 18.02
CA GLY A 281 -16.72 6.21 16.90
C GLY A 281 -15.58 5.33 16.42
N CYS A 282 -14.39 5.43 17.03
CA CYS A 282 -13.29 4.48 16.84
C CYS A 282 -13.72 3.06 17.22
N ASN A 283 -13.47 2.07 16.35
CA ASN A 283 -13.56 0.66 16.72
C ASN A 283 -12.20 0.17 17.22
N LEU A 284 -12.23 -0.63 18.29
CA LEU A 284 -11.08 -1.39 18.78
C LEU A 284 -11.15 -2.80 18.19
N ILE A 285 -10.20 -3.18 17.36
CA ILE A 285 -10.20 -4.45 16.60
C ILE A 285 -8.90 -5.18 16.89
N SER A 286 -8.90 -6.09 17.86
CA SER A 286 -7.66 -6.57 18.49
C SER A 286 -7.78 -7.98 19.02
N GLY A 287 -6.65 -8.68 19.11
CA GLY A 287 -6.60 -10.03 19.67
C GLY A 287 -7.27 -11.11 18.81
N SER A 288 -7.62 -10.85 17.55
CA SER A 288 -8.16 -11.87 16.65
C SER A 288 -7.19 -13.07 16.49
N ALA A 289 -7.75 -14.28 16.41
CA ALA A 289 -7.01 -15.51 16.09
C ALA A 289 -6.58 -15.60 14.62
N ALA A 290 -7.09 -14.72 13.76
CA ALA A 290 -6.72 -14.54 12.37
C ALA A 290 -6.61 -13.04 12.05
N ASN A 291 -7.38 -12.54 11.08
CA ASN A 291 -7.33 -11.16 10.63
C ASN A 291 -8.22 -10.24 11.49
N GLY A 292 -7.81 -8.99 11.65
CA GLY A 292 -8.67 -7.97 12.26
C GLY A 292 -9.88 -7.68 11.37
N ILE A 293 -9.62 -7.16 10.16
CA ILE A 293 -10.63 -6.89 9.15
C ILE A 293 -10.34 -7.73 7.90
N ASP A 294 -11.35 -8.43 7.38
CA ASP A 294 -11.26 -9.22 6.15
C ASP A 294 -12.31 -8.77 5.12
N LEU A 295 -11.86 -8.40 3.92
CA LEU A 295 -12.69 -7.93 2.80
C LEU A 295 -12.69 -8.88 1.59
N THR A 296 -12.07 -10.06 1.74
CA THR A 296 -11.73 -10.96 0.62
C THR A 296 -12.94 -11.73 0.05
N GLY A 297 -13.84 -12.16 0.93
CA GLY A 297 -14.80 -13.23 0.61
C GLY A 297 -14.17 -14.62 0.54
N ASP A 298 -14.97 -15.65 0.29
CA ASP A 298 -14.58 -17.05 0.27
C ASP A 298 -15.01 -17.78 -1.03
N ALA A 299 -14.90 -19.10 -1.10
CA ALA A 299 -15.24 -19.85 -2.32
C ALA A 299 -16.72 -19.75 -2.75
N GLY A 300 -17.61 -19.22 -1.90
CA GLY A 300 -19.03 -18.98 -2.17
C GLY A 300 -19.42 -17.50 -2.22
N SER A 301 -18.53 -16.59 -1.84
CA SER A 301 -18.76 -15.15 -1.73
C SER A 301 -17.70 -14.35 -2.51
N GLY A 302 -18.08 -13.17 -2.99
CA GLY A 302 -17.16 -12.26 -3.66
C GLY A 302 -16.54 -11.27 -2.68
N PRO A 303 -15.48 -10.55 -3.08
CA PRO A 303 -14.92 -9.49 -2.25
C PRO A 303 -15.93 -8.36 -2.01
N ALA A 304 -15.71 -7.61 -0.93
CA ALA A 304 -16.41 -6.34 -0.71
C ALA A 304 -15.98 -5.28 -1.74
N SER A 305 -16.70 -4.17 -1.85
CA SER A 305 -16.34 -3.09 -2.78
C SER A 305 -16.69 -1.72 -2.21
N GLY A 306 -15.80 -0.75 -2.41
CA GLY A 306 -16.02 0.62 -1.93
C GLY A 306 -15.96 0.77 -0.41
N THR A 307 -15.39 -0.21 0.30
CA THR A 307 -15.31 -0.18 1.77
C THR A 307 -14.35 0.91 2.23
N ILE A 308 -14.74 1.66 3.26
CA ILE A 308 -13.89 2.65 3.92
C ILE A 308 -13.55 2.15 5.31
N VAL A 309 -12.26 2.06 5.63
CA VAL A 309 -11.73 1.73 6.95
C VAL A 309 -10.97 2.94 7.48
N ALA A 310 -11.51 3.67 8.45
CA ALA A 310 -10.90 4.92 8.94
C ALA A 310 -11.10 5.13 10.44
N GLY A 311 -10.10 5.74 11.10
CA GLY A 311 -10.17 6.12 12.51
C GLY A 311 -10.29 4.97 13.50
N ASN A 312 -9.76 3.78 13.17
CA ASN A 312 -9.81 2.61 14.03
C ASN A 312 -8.49 2.38 14.80
N HIS A 313 -8.60 1.66 15.92
CA HIS A 313 -7.46 1.11 16.65
C HIS A 313 -7.38 -0.39 16.39
N ILE A 314 -6.31 -0.84 15.77
CA ILE A 314 -6.14 -2.22 15.32
C ILE A 314 -4.90 -2.82 15.98
N GLY A 315 -5.09 -3.90 16.72
CA GLY A 315 -4.04 -4.58 17.47
C GLY A 315 -3.60 -3.87 18.76
N LEU A 316 -4.33 -2.84 19.21
CA LEU A 316 -4.04 -2.12 20.45
C LEU A 316 -4.85 -2.67 21.62
N ASP A 317 -4.36 -2.49 22.84
CA ASP A 317 -5.16 -2.76 24.04
C ASP A 317 -6.30 -1.75 24.21
N ARG A 318 -7.19 -2.00 25.17
CA ARG A 318 -8.36 -1.13 25.43
C ARG A 318 -7.98 0.29 25.88
N ALA A 319 -6.79 0.46 26.45
CA ALA A 319 -6.24 1.79 26.78
C ALA A 319 -5.68 2.52 25.55
N GLY A 320 -5.45 1.80 24.46
CA GLY A 320 -4.82 2.25 23.22
C GLY A 320 -3.35 2.62 23.39
N THR A 321 -2.71 2.06 24.42
CA THR A 321 -1.33 2.36 24.81
C THR A 321 -0.39 1.17 24.75
N GLY A 322 -0.94 -0.05 24.77
CA GLY A 322 -0.21 -1.32 24.74
C GLY A 322 -0.62 -2.18 23.55
N LEU A 323 0.11 -3.27 23.35
CA LEU A 323 -0.08 -4.20 22.24
C LEU A 323 -1.08 -5.31 22.61
N LEU A 324 -2.07 -5.52 21.75
CA LEU A 324 -2.98 -6.67 21.73
C LEU A 324 -3.17 -7.14 20.29
N ALA A 325 -2.07 -7.56 19.68
CA ALA A 325 -1.98 -7.85 18.25
C ALA A 325 -3.02 -8.87 17.77
N ASN A 326 -3.53 -8.66 16.56
CA ASN A 326 -4.19 -9.73 15.80
C ASN A 326 -3.14 -10.76 15.36
N ALA A 327 -3.51 -12.03 15.24
CA ALA A 327 -2.56 -13.07 14.86
C ALA A 327 -2.13 -13.01 13.38
N GLY A 328 -3.01 -12.52 12.51
CA GLY A 328 -2.81 -12.36 11.07
C GLY A 328 -2.66 -10.90 10.65
N VAL A 329 -3.31 -10.52 9.56
CA VAL A 329 -3.23 -9.17 8.99
C VAL A 329 -4.17 -8.21 9.74
N GLY A 330 -3.73 -6.97 9.95
CA GLY A 330 -4.58 -5.93 10.53
C GLY A 330 -5.81 -5.65 9.66
N VAL A 331 -5.58 -5.28 8.40
CA VAL A 331 -6.61 -5.11 7.37
C VAL A 331 -6.25 -5.92 6.12
N LEU A 332 -6.95 -7.03 5.91
CA LEU A 332 -6.87 -7.84 4.71
C LEU A 332 -7.87 -7.36 3.66
N VAL A 333 -7.38 -6.56 2.71
CA VAL A 333 -8.17 -6.01 1.61
C VAL A 333 -8.50 -7.10 0.58
N GLY A 334 -7.60 -8.07 0.37
CA GLY A 334 -7.78 -9.05 -0.69
C GLY A 334 -7.89 -8.38 -2.06
N SER A 335 -8.84 -8.84 -2.89
CA SER A 335 -9.13 -8.25 -4.21
C SER A 335 -10.29 -7.24 -4.16
N ALA A 336 -10.58 -6.63 -3.00
CA ALA A 336 -11.70 -5.71 -2.82
C ALA A 336 -11.46 -4.37 -3.54
N PRO A 337 -12.18 -4.07 -4.64
CA PRO A 337 -11.95 -2.86 -5.41
C PRO A 337 -12.43 -1.61 -4.67
N ARG A 338 -11.81 -0.47 -5.00
CA ARG A 338 -12.20 0.87 -4.50
C ARG A 338 -12.19 0.98 -2.98
N THR A 339 -11.42 0.13 -2.31
CA THR A 339 -11.26 0.17 -0.86
C THR A 339 -10.39 1.37 -0.47
N VAL A 340 -10.78 2.05 0.60
CA VAL A 340 -10.00 3.15 1.19
C VAL A 340 -9.63 2.76 2.61
N VAL A 341 -8.33 2.70 2.91
CA VAL A 341 -7.81 2.48 4.26
C VAL A 341 -7.12 3.76 4.74
N GLY A 342 -7.75 4.44 5.70
CA GLY A 342 -7.35 5.71 6.26
C GLY A 342 -7.99 6.90 5.54
N GLY A 343 -7.27 8.02 5.44
CA GLY A 343 -7.74 9.23 4.77
C GLY A 343 -6.75 10.40 4.84
N PRO A 344 -7.06 11.53 4.20
CA PRO A 344 -6.13 12.64 4.03
C PRO A 344 -5.96 13.51 5.28
N ARG A 345 -6.70 13.24 6.36
CA ARG A 345 -6.60 14.01 7.61
C ARG A 345 -6.09 13.13 8.74
N PRO A 346 -5.36 13.68 9.73
CA PRO A 346 -4.91 12.92 10.88
C PRO A 346 -6.04 12.20 11.63
N GLU A 347 -7.26 12.75 11.62
CA GLU A 347 -8.41 12.13 12.28
C GLU A 347 -9.06 10.98 11.49
N ASP A 348 -8.61 10.75 10.25
CA ASP A 348 -9.01 9.58 9.45
C ASP A 348 -8.06 8.38 9.68
N ALA A 349 -6.92 8.61 10.35
CA ALA A 349 -5.85 7.63 10.48
C ALA A 349 -6.31 6.39 11.26
N ASN A 350 -6.08 5.20 10.69
CA ASN A 350 -6.06 3.98 11.50
C ASN A 350 -4.72 3.89 12.21
N ARG A 351 -4.74 3.50 13.49
CA ARG A 351 -3.56 3.12 14.26
C ARG A 351 -3.46 1.61 14.28
N ILE A 352 -2.44 1.06 13.64
CA ILE A 352 -2.30 -0.38 13.40
C ILE A 352 -0.97 -0.86 13.97
N VAL A 353 -1.02 -1.87 14.85
CA VAL A 353 0.17 -2.44 15.48
C VAL A 353 0.10 -3.98 15.53
N GLY A 354 1.26 -4.61 15.54
CA GLY A 354 1.43 -6.06 15.58
C GLY A 354 0.85 -6.79 14.35
N GLY A 355 0.66 -8.09 14.50
CA GLY A 355 0.24 -8.99 13.42
C GLY A 355 1.37 -9.33 12.45
N THR A 356 1.02 -9.98 11.35
CA THR A 356 1.99 -10.31 10.29
C THR A 356 2.25 -9.10 9.41
N VAL A 357 1.17 -8.53 8.85
CA VAL A 357 1.20 -7.34 7.99
C VAL A 357 0.12 -6.37 8.45
N ALA A 358 0.38 -5.06 8.47
CA ALA A 358 -0.64 -4.11 8.89
C ALA A 358 -1.77 -3.99 7.86
N ILE A 359 -1.44 -3.82 6.59
CA ILE A 359 -2.41 -3.72 5.48
C ILE A 359 -1.92 -4.55 4.31
N SER A 360 -2.74 -5.49 3.84
CA SER A 360 -2.38 -6.38 2.73
C SER A 360 -3.50 -6.49 1.70
N SER A 361 -3.15 -6.40 0.41
CA SER A 361 -4.05 -6.73 -0.70
C SER A 361 -3.62 -8.03 -1.38
N ALA A 362 -4.59 -8.70 -2.00
CA ALA A 362 -4.31 -9.74 -2.98
C ALA A 362 -4.23 -9.11 -4.38
N SER A 363 -3.88 -9.94 -5.38
CA SER A 363 -3.90 -9.54 -6.78
C SER A 363 -5.25 -8.93 -7.17
N SER A 364 -5.23 -7.80 -7.90
CA SER A 364 -6.40 -7.18 -8.53
C SER A 364 -7.39 -6.47 -7.59
N ALA A 365 -6.89 -5.64 -6.67
CA ALA A 365 -7.71 -4.64 -5.96
C ALA A 365 -7.65 -3.25 -6.66
N PRO A 366 -8.41 -3.01 -7.75
CA PRO A 366 -8.30 -1.77 -8.51
C PRO A 366 -8.78 -0.57 -7.70
N TYR A 367 -8.13 0.58 -7.89
CA TYR A 367 -8.43 1.83 -7.20
C TYR A 367 -8.30 1.76 -5.67
N LEU A 368 -7.42 0.89 -5.17
CA LEU A 368 -7.08 0.83 -3.75
C LEU A 368 -6.38 2.12 -3.32
N VAL A 369 -6.84 2.72 -2.21
CA VAL A 369 -6.18 3.86 -1.58
C VAL A 369 -5.82 3.51 -0.15
N VAL A 370 -4.53 3.55 0.17
CA VAL A 370 -4.01 3.42 1.54
C VAL A 370 -3.36 4.74 1.91
N ARG A 371 -4.01 5.54 2.77
CA ARG A 371 -3.55 6.90 3.05
C ARG A 371 -3.58 7.28 4.52
N GLY A 372 -2.52 7.94 4.98
CA GLY A 372 -2.52 8.63 6.27
C GLY A 372 -2.67 7.71 7.48
N ASN A 373 -2.28 6.44 7.37
CA ASN A 373 -2.30 5.50 8.49
C ASN A 373 -1.03 5.63 9.34
N SER A 374 -1.15 5.29 10.62
CA SER A 374 -0.02 5.17 11.54
C SER A 374 0.19 3.70 11.88
N ILE A 375 1.34 3.17 11.47
CA ILE A 375 1.66 1.73 11.54
C ILE A 375 2.88 1.52 12.42
N GLY A 376 2.77 0.58 13.35
CA GLY A 376 3.87 0.06 14.14
C GLY A 376 4.33 0.92 15.31
N SER A 377 3.66 2.05 15.58
CA SER A 377 3.94 2.92 16.73
C SER A 377 2.98 2.67 17.89
N VAL A 378 3.52 2.49 19.10
CA VAL A 378 2.75 2.45 20.36
C VAL A 378 3.15 3.60 21.28
N ALA A 379 2.18 4.17 22.00
CA ALA A 379 2.37 5.41 22.76
C ALA A 379 3.35 5.29 23.95
N THR A 380 3.60 4.09 24.48
CA THR A 380 4.33 3.89 25.75
C THR A 380 5.82 3.53 25.62
N GLY A 381 6.38 3.51 24.40
CA GLY A 381 7.81 3.73 24.17
C GLY A 381 8.80 2.67 24.71
N SER A 382 8.43 1.40 24.81
CA SER A 382 9.42 0.32 25.00
C SER A 382 9.10 -1.02 24.32
N GLU A 383 7.84 -1.24 23.93
CA GLU A 383 7.44 -2.39 23.13
C GLU A 383 7.38 -1.99 21.67
N SER A 384 7.92 -2.84 20.78
CA SER A 384 7.75 -2.65 19.35
C SER A 384 6.29 -2.89 19.00
N GLY A 385 5.65 -1.90 18.39
CA GLY A 385 4.35 -2.08 17.76
C GLY A 385 4.43 -2.69 16.37
N SER A 386 5.63 -3.01 15.87
CA SER A 386 5.86 -3.45 14.50
C SER A 386 5.03 -4.68 14.15
N PRO A 387 4.33 -4.68 12.99
CA PRO A 387 4.02 -5.92 12.28
C PRO A 387 5.29 -6.75 12.04
N LEU A 388 5.15 -8.07 12.00
CA LEU A 388 6.29 -9.00 11.92
C LEU A 388 6.96 -9.03 10.54
N ASP A 389 6.16 -9.03 9.47
CA ASP A 389 6.62 -9.25 8.10
C ASP A 389 6.67 -7.95 7.29
N GLY A 390 5.66 -7.07 7.43
CA GLY A 390 5.63 -5.82 6.67
C GLY A 390 4.57 -4.81 7.09
N GLY A 391 4.76 -3.56 6.63
CA GLY A 391 3.82 -2.47 6.86
C GLY A 391 2.63 -2.55 5.89
N ILE A 392 2.88 -2.19 4.63
CA ILE A 392 1.87 -2.16 3.57
C ILE A 392 2.32 -3.07 2.43
N GLU A 393 1.51 -4.06 2.09
CA GLU A 393 1.73 -4.95 0.95
C GLU A 393 0.59 -4.81 -0.05
N VAL A 394 0.92 -4.41 -1.28
CA VAL A 394 -0.05 -4.24 -2.36
C VAL A 394 0.39 -5.01 -3.59
N ASP A 395 -0.43 -5.98 -4.01
CA ASP A 395 -0.26 -6.71 -5.26
C ASP A 395 -1.27 -6.20 -6.30
N SER A 396 -0.77 -5.40 -7.25
CA SER A 396 -1.53 -4.93 -8.42
C SER A 396 -1.51 -5.95 -9.57
N GLY A 397 -1.10 -7.19 -9.32
CA GLY A 397 -1.13 -8.29 -10.28
C GLY A 397 -2.53 -8.49 -10.87
N GLY A 398 -2.61 -8.70 -12.18
CA GLY A 398 -3.88 -8.89 -12.90
C GLY A 398 -4.61 -7.61 -13.31
N LEU A 399 -4.19 -6.42 -12.83
CA LEU A 399 -4.64 -5.15 -13.38
C LEU A 399 -4.10 -4.97 -14.81
N THR A 400 -4.89 -4.33 -15.66
CA THR A 400 -4.54 -4.13 -17.09
C THR A 400 -4.49 -2.67 -17.51
N LEU A 401 -4.94 -1.76 -16.65
CA LEU A 401 -4.99 -0.32 -16.90
C LEU A 401 -4.26 0.42 -15.78
N ALA A 402 -3.30 1.27 -16.11
CA ALA A 402 -2.61 2.13 -15.14
C ALA A 402 -3.57 3.08 -14.40
N ALA A 403 -4.73 3.42 -14.98
CA ALA A 403 -5.74 4.23 -14.30
C ALA A 403 -6.39 3.53 -13.09
N GLU A 404 -6.17 2.21 -12.94
CA GLU A 404 -6.65 1.40 -11.81
C GLU A 404 -5.59 1.28 -10.70
N GLU A 405 -4.49 2.03 -10.81
CA GLU A 405 -3.35 1.98 -9.90
C GLU A 405 -3.74 2.14 -8.43
N ALA A 406 -2.95 1.49 -7.58
CA ALA A 406 -3.03 1.66 -6.15
C ALA A 406 -2.33 2.97 -5.73
N GLN A 407 -2.89 3.65 -4.74
CA GLN A 407 -2.32 4.85 -4.16
C GLN A 407 -1.93 4.58 -2.71
N ILE A 408 -0.65 4.69 -2.39
CA ILE A 408 -0.09 4.52 -1.04
C ILE A 408 0.51 5.86 -0.64
N LEU A 409 -0.23 6.64 0.15
CA LEU A 409 0.00 8.07 0.32
C LEU A 409 0.16 8.47 1.79
N ASP A 410 1.15 9.29 2.11
CA ASP A 410 1.27 9.97 3.41
C ASP A 410 1.17 9.04 4.65
N ASN A 411 1.54 7.76 4.54
CA ASN A 411 1.51 6.84 5.68
C ASN A 411 2.78 6.99 6.53
N GLU A 412 2.63 6.81 7.84
CA GLU A 412 3.74 6.74 8.79
C GLU A 412 3.92 5.28 9.24
N ILE A 413 5.09 4.71 8.95
CA ILE A 413 5.38 3.29 9.11
C ILE A 413 6.67 3.13 9.91
N GLY A 414 6.56 2.59 11.13
CA GLY A 414 7.69 2.20 11.96
C GLY A 414 7.74 0.69 12.09
N LEU A 415 8.84 0.06 11.66
CA LEU A 415 9.05 -1.38 11.77
C LEU A 415 10.36 -1.70 12.52
N ASP A 416 10.51 -2.95 12.92
CA ASP A 416 11.76 -3.53 13.42
C ASP A 416 12.18 -4.73 12.53
N GLY A 417 12.48 -4.43 11.26
CA GLY A 417 12.72 -5.42 10.21
C GLY A 417 11.60 -5.47 9.16
N GLY A 418 11.57 -6.53 8.34
CA GLY A 418 10.55 -6.69 7.29
C GLY A 418 10.60 -5.63 6.18
N THR A 419 9.52 -5.53 5.40
CA THR A 419 9.39 -4.53 4.32
C THR A 419 8.40 -3.43 4.70
N GLY A 420 8.81 -2.17 4.62
CA GLY A 420 7.96 -1.02 4.93
C GLY A 420 6.75 -0.91 4.00
N ILE A 421 7.03 -0.77 2.70
CA ILE A 421 6.03 -0.80 1.64
C ILE A 421 6.51 -1.76 0.55
N ALA A 422 5.72 -2.78 0.23
CA ALA A 422 5.94 -3.67 -0.91
C ALA A 422 4.83 -3.44 -1.95
N HIS A 423 5.21 -3.11 -3.18
CA HIS A 423 4.27 -2.95 -4.29
C HIS A 423 4.69 -3.78 -5.50
N ALA A 424 3.81 -4.68 -5.93
CA ALA A 424 4.04 -5.61 -7.03
C ALA A 424 3.02 -5.46 -8.18
N GLY A 425 3.35 -5.97 -9.36
CA GLY A 425 2.44 -6.03 -10.50
C GLY A 425 2.55 -4.82 -11.45
N LEU A 426 1.50 -4.00 -11.52
CA LEU A 426 1.39 -2.89 -12.47
C LEU A 426 0.96 -1.60 -11.77
N ALA A 427 1.68 -0.52 -12.03
CA ALA A 427 1.34 0.88 -11.73
C ALA A 427 0.88 1.17 -10.29
N GLY A 428 1.62 2.04 -9.61
CA GLY A 428 1.28 2.52 -8.28
C GLY A 428 1.86 3.90 -8.03
N GLU A 429 1.13 4.69 -7.24
CA GLU A 429 1.61 5.96 -6.70
C GLU A 429 1.98 5.76 -5.23
N LEU A 430 3.28 5.76 -4.94
CA LEU A 430 3.82 5.71 -3.59
C LEU A 430 4.38 7.10 -3.28
N SER A 431 3.61 7.93 -2.56
CA SER A 431 3.95 9.35 -2.40
C SER A 431 3.82 9.83 -0.95
N GLY A 432 4.84 10.58 -0.49
CA GLY A 432 4.80 11.26 0.81
C GLY A 432 4.85 10.34 2.03
N ASN A 433 5.16 9.05 1.87
CA ASN A 433 5.22 8.12 3.00
C ASN A 433 6.50 8.31 3.81
N TYR A 434 6.40 8.08 5.12
CA TYR A 434 7.52 8.02 6.04
C TYR A 434 7.70 6.58 6.52
N VAL A 435 8.85 5.98 6.24
CA VAL A 435 9.20 4.60 6.62
C VAL A 435 10.45 4.62 7.48
N SER A 436 10.44 3.91 8.61
CA SER A 436 11.58 3.80 9.51
C SER A 436 11.76 2.40 10.08
N GLY A 437 13.01 1.97 10.26
CA GLY A 437 13.38 0.72 10.94
C GLY A 437 13.08 -0.59 10.18
N ALA A 438 12.55 -0.50 8.96
CA ALA A 438 12.34 -1.65 8.08
C ALA A 438 13.66 -2.27 7.62
N ALA A 439 13.70 -3.56 7.28
CA ALA A 439 14.86 -4.15 6.62
C ALA A 439 15.02 -3.59 5.19
N THR A 440 13.92 -3.60 4.44
CA THR A 440 13.77 -2.89 3.17
C THR A 440 12.75 -1.77 3.36
N GLY A 441 13.12 -0.53 3.08
CA GLY A 441 12.21 0.60 3.23
C GLY A 441 11.02 0.54 2.28
N ILE A 442 11.29 0.62 0.99
CA ILE A 442 10.28 0.50 -0.08
C ILE A 442 10.76 -0.49 -1.14
N GLU A 443 9.93 -1.45 -1.48
CA GLU A 443 10.15 -2.46 -2.51
C GLU A 443 9.15 -2.28 -3.65
N VAL A 444 9.67 -2.20 -4.87
CA VAL A 444 8.91 -1.93 -6.10
C VAL A 444 9.19 -3.03 -7.12
N ASP A 445 8.42 -4.12 -7.02
CA ASP A 445 8.36 -5.19 -8.03
C ASP A 445 7.21 -4.95 -9.05
N SER A 446 6.67 -3.74 -9.07
CA SER A 446 5.72 -3.28 -10.07
C SER A 446 6.41 -2.51 -11.20
N ALA A 447 5.81 -2.56 -12.40
CA ALA A 447 6.23 -1.73 -13.52
C ALA A 447 5.38 -0.44 -13.61
N GLU A 448 5.97 0.63 -14.13
CA GLU A 448 5.29 1.93 -14.38
C GLU A 448 4.84 2.68 -13.12
N SER A 449 5.46 2.43 -11.97
CA SER A 449 5.13 3.07 -10.70
C SER A 449 5.86 4.39 -10.49
N LEU A 450 5.18 5.32 -9.82
CA LEU A 450 5.72 6.58 -9.33
C LEU A 450 6.03 6.45 -7.83
N VAL A 451 7.29 6.59 -7.48
CA VAL A 451 7.76 6.63 -6.09
C VAL A 451 8.33 8.01 -5.84
N GLU A 452 7.60 8.86 -5.14
CA GLU A 452 8.02 10.25 -4.97
C GLU A 452 7.85 10.81 -3.56
N SER A 453 8.73 11.76 -3.21
CA SER A 453 8.64 12.51 -1.96
C SER A 453 8.55 11.66 -0.69
N ASN A 454 8.96 10.38 -0.73
CA ASN A 454 8.98 9.50 0.44
C ASN A 454 10.23 9.78 1.27
N ILE A 455 10.14 9.53 2.57
CA ILE A 455 11.26 9.56 3.50
C ILE A 455 11.46 8.14 4.03
N VAL A 456 12.65 7.59 3.84
CA VAL A 456 13.04 6.27 4.33
C VAL A 456 14.25 6.45 5.25
N GLU A 457 14.09 6.15 6.54
CA GLU A 457 15.12 6.35 7.57
C GLU A 457 15.58 5.03 8.18
N ALA A 458 16.90 4.88 8.32
CA ALA A 458 17.57 3.77 8.96
C ALA A 458 17.09 2.37 8.51
N PRO A 459 16.90 2.09 7.20
CA PRO A 459 16.58 0.75 6.77
C PRO A 459 17.77 -0.19 6.99
N GLU A 460 17.55 -1.42 7.46
CA GLU A 460 18.65 -2.33 7.84
C GLU A 460 19.49 -2.75 6.63
N GLU A 461 18.89 -2.88 5.45
CA GLU A 461 19.56 -3.37 4.24
C GLU A 461 19.48 -2.38 3.06
N VAL A 462 18.28 -2.03 2.59
CA VAL A 462 18.11 -1.20 1.38
C VAL A 462 17.04 -0.15 1.63
N GLY A 463 17.30 1.10 1.22
CA GLY A 463 16.29 2.15 1.30
C GLY A 463 15.14 1.95 0.34
N ILE A 464 15.43 2.00 -0.96
CA ILE A 464 14.44 1.73 -2.01
C ILE A 464 14.99 0.65 -2.95
N LEU A 465 14.27 -0.46 -3.04
CA LEU A 465 14.56 -1.58 -3.92
C LEU A 465 13.60 -1.56 -5.12
N VAL A 466 14.14 -1.61 -6.34
CA VAL A 466 13.36 -1.61 -7.59
C VAL A 466 13.70 -2.85 -8.40
N GLU A 467 12.71 -3.71 -8.61
CA GLU A 467 12.89 -5.01 -9.24
C GLU A 467 12.26 -5.16 -10.62
N ASN A 468 11.47 -4.17 -11.02
CA ASN A 468 10.85 -4.09 -12.34
C ASN A 468 11.23 -2.82 -13.12
N GLY A 469 10.71 -2.67 -14.33
CA GLY A 469 11.04 -1.58 -15.25
C GLY A 469 10.07 -0.39 -15.25
N PHE A 470 10.48 0.69 -15.92
CA PHE A 470 9.67 1.89 -16.20
C PHE A 470 9.17 2.69 -14.98
N ASN A 471 9.82 2.53 -13.83
CA ASN A 471 9.50 3.24 -12.61
C ASN A 471 10.17 4.62 -12.53
N LEU A 472 9.52 5.58 -11.88
CA LEU A 472 10.03 6.92 -11.63
C LEU A 472 10.28 7.12 -10.14
N LEU A 473 11.53 7.38 -9.76
CA LEU A 473 11.92 7.64 -8.37
C LEU A 473 12.32 9.10 -8.23
N LEU A 474 11.43 9.95 -7.71
CA LEU A 474 11.58 11.41 -7.74
C LEU A 474 11.50 12.05 -6.35
N GLY A 475 12.49 12.86 -5.97
CA GLY A 475 12.39 13.67 -4.74
C GLY A 475 12.34 12.88 -3.43
N ASN A 476 12.69 11.59 -3.44
CA ASN A 476 12.72 10.77 -2.23
C ASN A 476 13.94 11.12 -1.37
N ARG A 477 13.82 10.93 -0.07
CA ARG A 477 14.91 11.08 0.89
C ARG A 477 15.19 9.73 1.55
N VAL A 478 16.41 9.22 1.40
CA VAL A 478 16.88 8.00 2.06
C VAL A 478 18.01 8.39 3.01
N VAL A 479 17.92 7.96 4.27
CA VAL A 479 18.86 8.33 5.33
C VAL A 479 19.36 7.07 6.04
N ASP A 480 20.68 6.95 6.18
CA ASP A 480 21.37 5.96 7.01
C ASP A 480 21.00 4.50 6.71
N SER A 481 20.88 4.13 5.43
CA SER A 481 20.64 2.75 5.03
C SER A 481 21.82 1.83 5.34
N GLY A 482 21.58 0.63 5.88
CA GLY A 482 22.64 -0.34 6.20
C GLY A 482 23.37 -0.92 4.98
N GLY A 483 22.78 -0.83 3.79
CA GLY A 483 23.38 -1.12 2.50
C GLY A 483 23.19 0.02 1.52
N ALA A 484 22.63 -0.26 0.33
CA ALA A 484 22.43 0.75 -0.70
C ALA A 484 21.26 1.68 -0.38
N GLY A 485 21.39 2.97 -0.69
CA GLY A 485 20.29 3.92 -0.53
C GLY A 485 19.14 3.60 -1.49
N ILE A 486 19.46 3.52 -2.78
CA ILE A 486 18.55 3.03 -3.83
C ILE A 486 19.25 1.90 -4.57
N ARG A 487 18.59 0.75 -4.68
CA ARG A 487 19.04 -0.37 -5.50
C ARG A 487 18.04 -0.66 -6.60
N VAL A 488 18.54 -0.82 -7.81
CA VAL A 488 17.78 -1.29 -8.97
C VAL A 488 18.36 -2.65 -9.36
N GLU A 489 17.63 -3.72 -9.06
CA GLU A 489 18.06 -5.08 -9.35
C GLU A 489 16.89 -5.97 -9.72
N GLY A 490 16.98 -6.75 -10.80
CA GLY A 490 15.87 -7.62 -11.17
C GLY A 490 16.26 -8.67 -12.19
N SER A 491 15.69 -9.86 -12.02
CA SER A 491 15.98 -11.05 -12.84
C SER A 491 14.90 -11.38 -13.86
N GLY A 492 13.78 -10.64 -13.86
CA GLY A 492 12.60 -10.84 -14.69
C GLY A 492 12.87 -10.81 -16.20
N LEU A 493 11.95 -11.38 -16.98
CA LEU A 493 12.10 -11.57 -18.44
C LEU A 493 12.26 -10.26 -19.22
N PHE A 494 11.69 -9.16 -18.70
CA PHE A 494 11.76 -7.81 -19.25
C PHE A 494 12.84 -6.92 -18.59
N GLY A 495 13.47 -7.40 -17.51
CA GLY A 495 14.52 -6.71 -16.75
C GLY A 495 14.04 -5.43 -16.05
N VAL A 496 15.00 -4.63 -15.58
CA VAL A 496 14.79 -3.34 -14.86
C VAL A 496 15.04 -2.11 -15.76
N SER A 497 14.67 -2.21 -17.04
CA SER A 497 14.90 -1.12 -18.01
C SER A 497 13.80 -0.07 -17.96
N GLY A 498 14.14 1.15 -18.35
CA GLY A 498 13.20 2.28 -18.39
C GLY A 498 13.02 3.01 -17.07
N ASN A 499 13.66 2.54 -16.00
CA ASN A 499 13.64 3.20 -14.70
C ASN A 499 14.39 4.55 -14.75
N VAL A 500 13.87 5.54 -14.03
CA VAL A 500 14.48 6.86 -13.86
C VAL A 500 14.66 7.15 -12.38
N VAL A 501 15.90 7.32 -11.94
CA VAL A 501 16.26 7.68 -10.57
C VAL A 501 16.71 9.13 -10.54
N GLY A 502 15.84 9.99 -9.99
CA GLY A 502 16.00 11.43 -9.92
C GLY A 502 15.37 12.16 -11.10
N GLY A 503 15.37 13.49 -11.11
CA GLY A 503 14.71 14.28 -12.16
C GLY A 503 15.46 15.54 -12.57
N GLY A 504 14.82 16.35 -13.43
CA GLY A 504 15.42 17.56 -14.01
C GLY A 504 15.43 18.80 -13.11
N SER A 505 14.79 18.76 -11.94
CA SER A 505 14.58 19.92 -11.05
C SER A 505 15.11 19.63 -9.64
N ASN A 506 15.31 20.67 -8.82
CA ASN A 506 15.73 20.48 -7.42
C ASN A 506 14.71 19.69 -6.58
N ALA A 507 13.42 19.77 -6.94
CA ALA A 507 12.35 19.08 -6.23
C ALA A 507 12.29 17.59 -6.59
N SER A 508 12.76 17.22 -7.78
CA SER A 508 12.79 15.83 -8.24
C SER A 508 14.14 15.13 -8.02
N GLU A 509 15.10 15.80 -7.38
CA GLU A 509 16.35 15.17 -6.93
C GLU A 509 16.07 14.27 -5.72
N ASN A 510 16.43 12.99 -5.82
CA ASN A 510 16.51 12.18 -4.60
C ASN A 510 17.69 12.65 -3.74
N VAL A 511 17.52 12.59 -2.43
CA VAL A 511 18.52 12.91 -1.41
C VAL A 511 18.89 11.63 -0.69
N ILE A 512 20.14 11.17 -0.84
CA ILE A 512 20.60 9.89 -0.31
C ILE A 512 21.80 10.15 0.60
N ASP A 513 21.59 10.13 1.90
CA ASP A 513 22.59 10.48 2.89
C ASP A 513 22.91 9.29 3.81
N GLY A 514 24.20 9.09 4.10
CA GLY A 514 24.64 8.17 5.15
C GLY A 514 24.49 6.67 4.84
N SER A 515 24.18 6.28 3.60
CA SER A 515 24.15 4.87 3.22
C SER A 515 25.49 4.19 3.51
N HIS A 516 25.49 3.09 4.26
CA HIS A 516 26.71 2.34 4.55
C HIS A 516 27.29 1.64 3.29
N GLY A 517 26.46 1.44 2.27
CA GLY A 517 26.85 1.00 0.93
C GLY A 517 26.89 2.13 -0.11
N ASN A 518 26.57 1.80 -1.36
CA ASN A 518 26.48 2.77 -2.45
C ASN A 518 25.24 3.67 -2.29
N ALA A 519 25.28 4.92 -2.76
CA ALA A 519 24.08 5.76 -2.74
C ALA A 519 23.03 5.21 -3.73
N ILE A 520 23.46 4.96 -4.97
CA ILE A 520 22.64 4.33 -6.01
C ILE A 520 23.42 3.14 -6.58
N GLU A 521 22.79 1.97 -6.60
CA GLU A 521 23.34 0.73 -7.10
C GLU A 521 22.43 0.15 -8.18
N VAL A 522 23.00 -0.13 -9.36
CA VAL A 522 22.28 -0.80 -10.46
C VAL A 522 22.93 -2.14 -10.71
N VAL A 523 22.22 -3.21 -10.40
CA VAL A 523 22.66 -4.60 -10.55
C VAL A 523 21.79 -5.27 -11.60
N ASN A 524 22.36 -5.80 -12.67
CA ASN A 524 21.60 -6.63 -13.60
C ASN A 524 22.51 -7.60 -14.37
N PRO A 525 22.16 -8.90 -14.43
CA PRO A 525 22.88 -9.88 -15.26
C PRO A 525 22.55 -9.83 -16.76
N LYS A 526 21.66 -8.93 -17.20
CA LYS A 526 21.29 -8.69 -18.61
C LYS A 526 21.25 -7.18 -18.90
N ALA A 527 21.25 -6.83 -20.19
CA ALA A 527 21.16 -5.46 -20.68
C ALA A 527 20.01 -4.68 -19.99
N SER A 528 20.35 -3.79 -19.06
CA SER A 528 19.42 -2.84 -18.44
C SER A 528 19.63 -1.44 -19.02
N ARG A 529 18.63 -0.57 -18.87
CA ARG A 529 18.70 0.86 -19.22
C ARG A 529 18.00 1.68 -18.15
N THR A 530 18.74 2.01 -17.11
CA THR A 530 18.31 2.83 -15.99
C THR A 530 18.96 4.19 -16.09
N GLU A 531 18.14 5.24 -16.15
CA GLU A 531 18.61 6.60 -16.13
C GLU A 531 18.82 7.03 -14.67
N VAL A 532 20.03 7.48 -14.36
CA VAL A 532 20.31 8.16 -13.10
C VAL A 532 20.45 9.65 -13.44
N ALA A 533 19.38 10.39 -13.24
CA ALA A 533 19.31 11.82 -13.53
C ALA A 533 19.95 12.63 -12.39
N ARG A 534 19.38 13.78 -12.02
CA ARG A 534 19.93 14.58 -10.92
C ARG A 534 19.55 13.95 -9.59
N ASN A 535 20.55 13.73 -8.75
CA ASN A 535 20.43 13.26 -7.38
C ASN A 535 21.50 13.98 -6.55
N ARG A 536 21.32 14.03 -5.23
CA ARG A 536 22.32 14.55 -4.30
C ARG A 536 22.40 13.70 -3.05
N GLY A 537 23.46 13.88 -2.30
CA GLY A 537 23.69 13.07 -1.11
C GLY A 537 25.13 13.11 -0.64
N SER A 538 25.33 12.71 0.61
CA SER A 538 26.58 12.85 1.32
C SER A 538 26.80 11.72 2.33
N GLY A 539 28.05 11.47 2.71
CA GLY A 539 28.36 10.49 3.75
C GLY A 539 28.13 9.02 3.38
N ASN A 540 27.84 8.70 2.11
CA ASN A 540 27.66 7.32 1.66
C ASN A 540 29.00 6.59 1.61
N GLY A 541 29.05 5.36 2.15
CA GLY A 541 30.26 4.56 2.32
C GLY A 541 30.84 4.02 1.01
N GLY A 542 30.00 3.83 -0.01
CA GLY A 542 30.34 3.36 -1.35
C GLY A 542 30.49 4.46 -2.40
N LEU A 543 30.28 4.10 -3.67
CA LEU A 543 30.17 5.05 -4.77
C LEU A 543 28.79 5.73 -4.75
N PHE A 544 28.69 6.93 -5.33
CA PHE A 544 27.38 7.57 -5.47
C PHE A 544 26.52 6.87 -6.53
N ILE A 545 27.13 6.41 -7.62
CA ILE A 545 26.51 5.55 -8.63
C ILE A 545 27.46 4.38 -8.83
N ASN A 546 26.97 3.16 -8.63
CA ASN A 546 27.70 1.92 -8.85
C ASN A 546 26.96 1.05 -9.86
N LEU A 547 27.61 0.69 -10.97
CA LEU A 547 27.08 -0.24 -11.96
C LEU A 547 27.72 -1.61 -11.73
N VAL A 548 26.96 -2.58 -11.23
CA VAL A 548 27.48 -3.89 -10.82
C VAL A 548 27.24 -4.93 -11.92
N ALA A 549 28.27 -5.20 -12.72
CA ALA A 549 28.25 -6.27 -13.70
C ALA A 549 28.30 -7.65 -13.05
N SER A 550 27.56 -8.62 -13.60
CA SER A 550 27.58 -10.02 -13.15
C SER A 550 28.87 -10.77 -13.52
N ASP A 551 29.67 -10.25 -14.44
CA ASP A 551 31.06 -10.67 -14.68
C ASP A 551 32.01 -9.54 -14.21
N PRO A 552 32.90 -9.78 -13.22
CA PRO A 552 33.77 -8.75 -12.67
C PRO A 552 34.96 -8.37 -13.58
N ASP A 553 35.09 -8.87 -14.81
CA ASP A 553 36.11 -8.40 -15.76
C ASP A 553 35.75 -7.00 -16.31
N PRO A 554 36.37 -5.91 -15.81
CA PRO A 554 36.03 -4.55 -16.23
C PRO A 554 36.51 -4.21 -17.65
N SER A 555 37.04 -5.21 -18.38
CA SER A 555 37.52 -5.07 -19.75
C SER A 555 36.66 -5.79 -20.79
N ASP A 556 35.62 -6.52 -20.37
CA ASP A 556 34.52 -6.95 -21.24
C ASP A 556 33.44 -5.86 -21.18
N LEU A 557 33.16 -5.24 -22.34
CA LEU A 557 31.96 -4.42 -22.52
C LEU A 557 30.92 -5.38 -23.07
N ASP A 558 30.38 -6.26 -22.23
CA ASP A 558 29.34 -7.18 -22.65
C ASP A 558 28.05 -6.36 -22.81
N PRO A 559 27.33 -6.45 -23.94
CA PRO A 559 25.98 -5.94 -24.04
C PRO A 559 25.04 -6.39 -22.90
N GLY A 560 25.40 -7.44 -22.16
CA GLY A 560 24.72 -7.91 -20.96
C GLY A 560 25.00 -7.14 -19.66
N ASP A 561 25.97 -6.22 -19.62
CA ASP A 561 26.28 -5.42 -18.43
C ASP A 561 25.20 -4.37 -18.14
N PRO A 562 25.06 -3.90 -16.88
CA PRO A 562 24.14 -2.82 -16.54
C PRO A 562 24.38 -1.59 -17.41
N ASN A 563 23.29 -0.98 -17.90
CA ASN A 563 23.34 0.18 -18.80
C ASN A 563 24.18 -0.04 -20.08
N GLY A 564 24.33 -1.29 -20.52
CA GLY A 564 25.11 -1.65 -21.71
C GLY A 564 26.61 -1.43 -21.56
N GLY A 565 27.11 -1.41 -20.32
CA GLY A 565 28.53 -1.17 -20.02
C GLY A 565 28.99 0.26 -20.31
N ILE A 566 28.07 1.22 -20.29
CA ILE A 566 28.38 2.63 -20.53
C ILE A 566 29.42 3.13 -19.52
N LEU A 567 30.54 3.65 -20.03
CA LEU A 567 31.65 4.12 -19.20
C LEU A 567 31.44 5.57 -18.76
N ALA A 568 32.08 6.01 -17.69
CA ALA A 568 32.07 7.42 -17.30
C ALA A 568 32.73 8.31 -18.38
N PRO A 569 32.23 9.55 -18.62
CA PRO A 569 32.76 10.42 -19.67
C PRO A 569 34.07 11.08 -19.20
N PRO A 570 35.21 10.90 -19.91
CA PRO A 570 36.45 11.54 -19.52
C PRO A 570 36.34 13.07 -19.52
N ILE A 571 36.69 13.69 -18.39
CA ILE A 571 36.78 15.15 -18.27
C ILE A 571 38.20 15.59 -18.66
N ALA A 572 38.33 16.26 -19.81
CA ALA A 572 39.62 16.58 -20.41
C ALA A 572 40.16 17.96 -19.97
N LEU A 573 39.28 18.91 -19.70
CA LEU A 573 39.60 20.28 -19.32
C LEU A 573 38.66 20.74 -18.22
N VAL A 574 39.21 21.34 -17.17
CA VAL A 574 38.45 21.97 -16.10
C VAL A 574 39.10 23.30 -15.76
N SER A 575 38.27 24.32 -15.60
CA SER A 575 38.63 25.64 -15.06
C SER A 575 37.67 26.01 -13.94
N GLU A 576 37.89 27.17 -13.31
CA GLU A 576 36.93 27.69 -12.32
C GLU A 576 35.55 27.95 -12.93
N SER A 577 35.44 28.18 -14.24
CA SER A 577 34.18 28.58 -14.90
C SER A 577 33.61 27.55 -15.88
N SER A 578 34.31 26.46 -16.15
CA SER A 578 33.88 25.50 -17.18
C SER A 578 34.51 24.13 -17.05
N ALA A 579 33.84 23.12 -17.64
CA ALA A 579 34.38 21.80 -17.90
C ALA A 579 34.14 21.39 -19.36
N ALA A 580 35.05 20.60 -19.92
CA ALA A 580 34.90 20.02 -21.25
C ALA A 580 35.59 18.65 -21.31
N GLY A 581 35.12 17.79 -22.21
CA GLY A 581 35.59 16.43 -22.27
C GLY A 581 35.11 15.66 -23.49
N PHE A 582 35.15 14.34 -23.34
CA PHE A 582 34.67 13.40 -24.35
C PHE A 582 33.56 12.53 -23.76
N ALA A 583 32.59 12.17 -24.58
CA ALA A 583 31.49 11.27 -24.27
C ALA A 583 31.08 10.52 -25.55
N GLU A 584 30.15 9.58 -25.45
CA GLU A 584 29.56 8.95 -26.63
C GLU A 584 28.79 9.99 -27.46
N PRO A 585 28.90 9.98 -28.80
CA PRO A 585 28.19 10.94 -29.64
C PRO A 585 26.68 10.96 -29.36
N GLY A 586 26.12 12.14 -29.12
CA GLY A 586 24.72 12.32 -28.77
C GLY A 586 24.37 12.05 -27.30
N ALA A 587 25.31 11.62 -26.46
CA ALA A 587 25.07 11.44 -25.03
C ALA A 587 24.83 12.80 -24.33
N THR A 588 23.96 12.78 -23.32
CA THR A 588 23.79 13.90 -22.40
C THR A 588 24.81 13.78 -21.28
N VAL A 589 25.68 14.77 -21.11
CA VAL A 589 26.67 14.82 -20.03
C VAL A 589 26.14 15.73 -18.94
N ARG A 590 26.01 15.19 -17.72
CA ARG A 590 25.58 15.94 -16.54
C ARG A 590 26.77 16.16 -15.62
N VAL A 591 26.99 17.41 -15.20
CA VAL A 591 28.13 17.79 -14.36
C VAL A 591 27.63 18.24 -12.99
N PHE A 592 28.31 17.76 -11.96
CA PHE A 592 27.95 17.96 -10.56
C PHE A 592 29.11 18.53 -9.77
N ARG A 593 28.79 19.37 -8.79
CA ARG A 593 29.70 19.77 -7.72
C ARG A 593 29.67 18.71 -6.63
N LYS A 594 30.83 18.32 -6.11
CA LYS A 594 30.95 17.44 -4.95
C LYS A 594 31.20 18.25 -3.67
N GLY A 595 30.73 17.73 -2.54
CA GLY A 595 30.95 18.31 -1.21
C GLY A 595 32.38 18.09 -0.72
N GLY A 596 32.94 16.92 -1.00
CA GLY A 596 34.34 16.56 -0.78
C GLY A 596 34.86 15.56 -1.81
N PRO A 597 36.03 14.96 -1.55
CA PRO A 597 36.64 13.98 -2.45
C PRO A 597 36.02 12.58 -2.35
N ALA A 598 35.16 12.32 -1.37
CA ALA A 598 34.57 11.00 -1.16
C ALA A 598 33.73 10.57 -2.37
N ALA A 599 33.80 9.29 -2.73
CA ALA A 599 33.19 8.77 -3.95
C ALA A 599 31.64 8.78 -3.87
N GLY A 600 31.10 8.57 -2.67
CA GLY A 600 29.67 8.54 -2.35
C GLY A 600 29.00 9.91 -2.19
N GLU A 601 29.51 10.97 -2.82
CA GLU A 601 29.00 12.33 -2.60
C GLU A 601 28.69 13.11 -3.90
N ILE A 602 27.50 13.72 -3.94
CA ILE A 602 27.12 14.76 -4.90
C ILE A 602 26.44 15.88 -4.10
N GLN A 603 26.96 17.10 -4.17
CA GLN A 603 26.42 18.25 -3.44
C GLN A 603 25.33 18.98 -4.25
N SER A 604 25.60 19.29 -5.52
CA SER A 604 24.68 20.07 -6.33
C SER A 604 24.93 19.90 -7.83
N PHE A 605 23.88 20.03 -8.64
CA PHE A 605 23.97 20.07 -10.10
C PHE A 605 24.59 21.38 -10.60
N LEU A 606 25.52 21.29 -11.56
CA LEU A 606 26.16 22.44 -12.20
C LEU A 606 25.60 22.73 -13.60
N GLY A 607 25.11 21.70 -14.29
CA GLY A 607 24.54 21.85 -15.64
C GLY A 607 24.73 20.60 -16.49
N GLU A 608 24.19 20.65 -17.70
CA GLU A 608 24.29 19.56 -18.67
C GLU A 608 24.66 20.07 -20.07
N ALA A 609 25.28 19.21 -20.87
CA ALA A 609 25.65 19.47 -22.25
C ALA A 609 25.50 18.20 -23.10
N SER A 610 25.10 18.35 -24.36
CA SER A 610 25.08 17.22 -25.31
C SER A 610 26.45 17.07 -25.97
N ALA A 611 26.90 15.82 -26.14
CA ALA A 611 28.09 15.51 -26.92
C ALA A 611 27.79 15.62 -28.42
N ASP A 612 28.65 16.30 -29.16
CA ASP A 612 28.55 16.43 -30.61
C ASP A 612 28.80 15.10 -31.35
N ASP A 613 28.66 15.09 -32.69
CA ASP A 613 28.91 13.89 -33.51
C ASP A 613 30.35 13.34 -33.40
N ALA A 614 31.28 14.17 -32.93
CA ALA A 614 32.67 13.78 -32.67
C ALA A 614 32.91 13.35 -31.22
N GLY A 615 31.89 13.42 -30.36
CA GLY A 615 31.91 13.07 -28.95
C GLY A 615 32.42 14.19 -28.03
N ASN A 616 32.59 15.42 -28.52
CA ASN A 616 33.04 16.54 -27.69
C ASN A 616 31.86 17.17 -26.96
N TRP A 617 32.08 17.54 -25.70
CA TRP A 617 31.12 18.32 -24.92
C TRP A 617 31.84 19.43 -24.16
N SER A 618 31.12 20.51 -23.86
CA SER A 618 31.59 21.61 -23.02
C SER A 618 30.44 22.23 -22.26
N LEU A 619 30.68 22.58 -20.99
CA LEU A 619 29.73 23.21 -20.09
C LEU A 619 30.36 24.44 -19.43
N THR A 620 29.64 25.56 -19.42
CA THR A 620 29.97 26.73 -18.59
C THR A 620 29.21 26.63 -17.28
N PHE A 621 29.90 26.81 -16.16
CA PHE A 621 29.27 26.75 -14.84
C PHE A 621 28.41 27.99 -14.58
N PRO A 622 27.32 27.86 -13.79
CA PRO A 622 26.46 28.99 -13.44
C PRO A 622 27.17 30.03 -12.56
N ALA A 623 28.22 29.62 -11.84
CA ALA A 623 29.10 30.49 -11.08
C ALA A 623 30.52 29.90 -11.05
N PRO A 624 31.57 30.75 -10.91
CA PRO A 624 32.93 30.27 -10.72
C PRO A 624 33.06 29.39 -9.46
N LEU A 625 33.73 28.26 -9.60
CA LEU A 625 34.03 27.32 -8.53
C LEU A 625 35.42 27.62 -7.94
N PRO A 626 35.60 27.56 -6.61
CA PRO A 626 36.91 27.67 -6.00
C PRO A 626 37.89 26.61 -6.52
N ALA A 627 39.16 26.99 -6.62
CA ALA A 627 40.26 26.08 -6.89
C ALA A 627 40.27 24.90 -5.89
N GLY A 628 40.51 23.69 -6.38
CA GLY A 628 40.44 22.45 -5.59
C GLY A 628 39.04 21.87 -5.41
N THR A 629 37.97 22.55 -5.86
CA THR A 629 36.60 22.00 -5.80
C THR A 629 36.52 20.74 -6.66
N ALA A 630 36.11 19.63 -6.07
CA ALA A 630 35.87 18.40 -6.81
C ALA A 630 34.56 18.50 -7.61
N ILE A 631 34.62 18.02 -8.85
CA ILE A 631 33.47 17.89 -9.74
C ILE A 631 33.35 16.45 -10.21
N ALA A 632 32.13 16.06 -10.57
CA ALA A 632 31.86 14.78 -11.20
C ALA A 632 31.07 14.95 -12.49
N ALA A 633 31.19 14.01 -13.42
CA ALA A 633 30.35 13.94 -14.59
C ALA A 633 29.83 12.52 -14.84
N THR A 634 28.59 12.42 -15.28
CA THR A 634 28.01 11.21 -15.88
C THR A 634 27.72 11.45 -17.36
N GLN A 635 27.61 10.37 -18.12
CA GLN A 635 26.98 10.43 -19.43
C GLN A 635 25.76 9.51 -19.46
N THR A 636 24.71 9.97 -20.12
CA THR A 636 23.48 9.23 -20.33
C THR A 636 23.25 9.05 -21.83
N LEU A 637 23.13 7.81 -22.28
CA LEU A 637 22.81 7.45 -23.66
C LEU A 637 21.73 6.37 -23.69
N GLU A 638 20.72 6.57 -24.52
CA GLU A 638 19.56 5.67 -24.66
C GLU A 638 18.97 5.23 -23.31
N ASN A 639 18.84 6.17 -22.37
CA ASN A 639 18.33 6.00 -21.01
C ASN A 639 19.19 5.12 -20.08
N GLY A 640 20.43 4.77 -20.44
CA GLY A 640 21.42 4.19 -19.53
C GLY A 640 22.41 5.26 -19.09
N THR A 641 22.68 5.37 -17.77
CA THR A 641 23.65 6.33 -17.22
C THR A 641 24.90 5.65 -16.69
N SER A 642 26.06 6.25 -16.94
CA SER A 642 27.34 5.77 -16.43
C SER A 642 27.54 6.04 -14.94
N GLU A 643 28.57 5.41 -14.37
CA GLU A 643 29.18 5.87 -13.13
C GLU A 643 29.80 7.27 -13.28
N LEU A 644 30.36 7.80 -12.18
CA LEU A 644 30.95 9.13 -12.12
C LEU A 644 32.43 9.15 -12.54
N GLU A 645 32.78 10.05 -13.46
CA GLU A 645 34.16 10.51 -13.63
C GLU A 645 34.40 11.67 -12.66
N ILE A 646 35.45 11.59 -11.83
CA ILE A 646 35.74 12.60 -10.81
C ILE A 646 37.07 13.29 -11.11
N THR A 647 37.06 14.62 -11.03
CA THR A 647 38.26 15.46 -11.12
C THR A 647 38.11 16.68 -10.21
N ALA A 648 39.09 17.58 -10.20
CA ALA A 648 39.03 18.80 -9.41
C ALA A 648 39.41 20.03 -10.25
N VAL A 649 38.84 21.18 -9.89
CA VAL A 649 39.29 22.48 -10.39
C VAL A 649 40.77 22.62 -10.02
N PRO A 650 41.67 22.91 -10.97
CA PRO A 650 43.09 23.04 -10.68
C PRO A 650 43.36 24.05 -9.56
N LEU A 651 44.27 23.74 -8.65
CA LEU A 651 44.82 24.73 -7.72
C LEU A 651 45.53 25.83 -8.52
N ALA A 652 45.41 27.09 -8.09
CA ALA A 652 46.04 28.24 -8.76
C ALA A 652 47.57 28.09 -8.97
N GLU A 653 48.21 27.13 -8.28
CA GLU A 653 49.64 26.83 -8.31
C GLU A 653 50.03 25.67 -9.24
N ALA A 654 49.31 25.46 -10.34
CA ALA A 654 49.86 24.76 -11.52
C ALA A 654 50.29 25.74 -12.63
N ALA A 655 50.18 27.06 -12.40
CA ALA A 655 50.48 28.11 -13.38
C ALA A 655 51.80 28.88 -13.14
N GLN A 656 52.64 28.48 -12.17
CA GLN A 656 53.94 29.12 -11.92
C GLN A 656 55.08 28.14 -11.59
N GLN A 657 55.44 27.29 -12.55
CA GLN A 657 56.86 26.93 -12.76
C GLN A 657 57.13 26.93 -14.26
N GLY A 658 57.46 28.11 -14.78
CA GLY A 658 57.70 28.31 -16.20
C GLY A 658 58.23 29.69 -16.54
N GLN A 659 59.20 30.20 -15.77
CA GLN A 659 60.06 31.30 -16.21
C GLN A 659 61.50 31.01 -15.81
N ASP A 660 62.18 30.21 -16.64
CA ASP A 660 63.49 30.60 -17.13
C ASP A 660 63.72 30.04 -18.54
N GLY A 661 64.41 30.83 -19.38
CA GLY A 661 64.30 30.78 -20.84
C GLY A 661 65.06 29.66 -21.57
N SER A 662 64.65 29.48 -22.84
CA SER A 662 65.34 28.77 -23.92
C SER A 662 65.41 27.23 -23.84
N GLY A 663 64.48 26.58 -24.55
CA GLY A 663 64.56 25.17 -24.90
C GLY A 663 63.25 24.67 -25.52
N THR A 664 63.30 24.20 -26.77
CA THR A 664 62.17 23.64 -27.52
C THR A 664 61.37 22.63 -26.68
N ALA A 665 60.10 22.91 -26.42
CA ALA A 665 59.20 22.00 -25.71
C ALA A 665 59.07 20.68 -26.49
N SER A 666 59.58 19.59 -25.91
CA SER A 666 59.28 18.23 -26.36
C SER A 666 57.84 17.93 -26.00
N ASP A 667 57.01 17.63 -26.99
CA ASP A 667 55.65 17.16 -26.80
C ASP A 667 55.63 15.87 -25.94
N ARG A 668 54.76 15.83 -24.93
CA ARG A 668 54.60 14.72 -23.98
C ARG A 668 53.17 14.14 -23.99
N LYS A 669 52.27 14.61 -24.85
CA LYS A 669 50.87 14.21 -24.87
C LYS A 669 50.69 13.06 -25.88
N PRO A 670 50.33 11.84 -25.45
CA PRO A 670 50.06 10.76 -26.39
C PRO A 670 48.90 11.05 -27.36
N PRO A 671 48.98 10.62 -28.63
CA PRO A 671 47.86 10.66 -29.56
C PRO A 671 46.79 9.62 -29.18
N ARG A 672 45.57 9.80 -29.68
CA ARG A 672 44.48 8.81 -29.58
C ARG A 672 44.20 8.16 -30.93
N THR A 673 44.08 6.83 -30.94
CA THR A 673 43.75 6.04 -32.12
C THR A 673 42.24 5.88 -32.24
N ARG A 674 41.69 5.98 -33.45
CA ARG A 674 40.26 5.76 -33.74
C ARG A 674 40.07 4.77 -34.88
N MET A 675 39.14 3.82 -34.73
CA MET A 675 38.75 2.89 -35.81
C MET A 675 37.76 3.57 -36.75
N LEU A 676 38.01 3.50 -38.05
CA LEU A 676 37.14 4.01 -39.11
C LEU A 676 36.36 2.89 -39.83
N LYS A 677 36.98 1.72 -40.04
CA LYS A 677 36.35 0.59 -40.73
C LYS A 677 36.87 -0.74 -40.22
N GLN A 678 35.99 -1.73 -40.07
CA GLN A 678 36.35 -3.10 -39.69
C GLN A 678 35.35 -4.13 -40.26
N PRO A 679 35.76 -5.40 -40.46
CA PRO A 679 34.84 -6.49 -40.77
C PRO A 679 34.19 -7.03 -39.48
N ARG A 680 32.90 -7.37 -39.51
CA ARG A 680 32.26 -8.17 -38.45
C ARG A 680 32.48 -9.67 -38.67
N LYS A 681 32.32 -10.14 -39.92
CA LYS A 681 32.60 -11.51 -40.37
C LYS A 681 33.38 -11.51 -41.69
N VAL A 682 34.29 -12.46 -41.89
CA VAL A 682 35.05 -12.64 -43.15
C VAL A 682 35.24 -14.13 -43.43
N ARG A 683 35.16 -14.57 -44.69
CA ARG A 683 35.44 -15.97 -45.04
C ARG A 683 36.93 -16.31 -44.88
N ALA A 684 37.24 -17.55 -44.50
CA ALA A 684 38.61 -18.04 -44.43
C ALA A 684 39.36 -17.77 -45.74
N GLY A 685 40.59 -17.27 -45.63
CA GLY A 685 41.43 -16.88 -46.77
C GLY A 685 41.08 -15.52 -47.42
N ARG A 686 39.94 -14.89 -47.10
CA ARG A 686 39.64 -13.51 -47.53
C ARG A 686 40.30 -12.50 -46.59
N ALA A 687 40.52 -11.28 -47.11
CA ALA A 687 41.24 -10.23 -46.38
C ALA A 687 40.32 -9.43 -45.44
N ALA A 688 40.50 -9.55 -44.14
CA ALA A 688 39.96 -8.64 -43.13
C ALA A 688 40.64 -7.27 -43.25
N THR A 689 39.87 -6.20 -43.49
CA THR A 689 40.42 -4.86 -43.75
C THR A 689 40.02 -3.89 -42.64
N PHE A 690 41.03 -3.28 -42.00
CA PHE A 690 40.89 -2.33 -40.91
C PHE A 690 41.38 -0.95 -41.36
N SER A 691 40.55 0.08 -41.22
CA SER A 691 40.96 1.47 -41.41
C SER A 691 40.87 2.18 -40.07
N PHE A 692 41.87 2.99 -39.74
CA PHE A 692 41.99 3.74 -38.49
C PHE A 692 42.68 5.09 -38.72
N THR A 693 42.57 6.01 -37.76
CA THR A 693 43.20 7.35 -37.75
C THR A 693 43.77 7.70 -36.38
N SER A 694 44.59 8.74 -36.31
CA SER A 694 45.10 9.37 -35.10
C SER A 694 44.41 10.71 -34.87
N SER A 695 44.31 11.14 -33.61
CA SER A 695 43.93 12.51 -33.24
C SER A 695 45.00 13.55 -33.58
N GLU A 696 46.22 13.10 -33.91
CA GLU A 696 47.35 13.98 -34.17
C GLU A 696 47.96 13.75 -35.58
N PRO A 697 48.07 14.80 -36.42
CA PRO A 697 48.68 14.71 -37.74
C PRO A 697 50.14 14.23 -37.68
N GLY A 698 50.53 13.35 -38.61
CA GLY A 698 51.91 12.83 -38.67
C GLY A 698 52.20 11.64 -37.76
N SER A 699 51.22 11.17 -36.98
CA SER A 699 51.35 9.95 -36.19
C SER A 699 51.61 8.69 -37.04
N SER A 700 52.43 7.79 -36.54
CA SER A 700 52.60 6.41 -37.03
C SER A 700 51.72 5.43 -36.23
N PHE A 701 51.51 4.21 -36.73
CA PHE A 701 50.66 3.21 -36.06
C PHE A 701 51.39 1.89 -35.82
N GLN A 702 50.98 1.20 -34.76
CA GLN A 702 51.35 -0.19 -34.51
C GLN A 702 50.10 -1.06 -34.37
N CYS A 703 50.10 -2.21 -35.05
CA CYS A 703 49.01 -3.17 -35.08
C CYS A 703 49.42 -4.50 -34.44
N SER A 704 48.44 -5.21 -33.89
CA SER A 704 48.57 -6.55 -33.31
C SER A 704 47.34 -7.37 -33.69
N LEU A 705 47.55 -8.62 -34.10
CA LEU A 705 46.49 -9.59 -34.38
C LEU A 705 46.67 -10.78 -33.43
N ASP A 706 45.59 -11.26 -32.82
CA ASP A 706 45.53 -12.45 -31.95
C ASP A 706 46.60 -12.44 -30.87
N ARG A 707 46.72 -11.30 -30.19
CA ARG A 707 47.68 -11.05 -29.10
C ARG A 707 49.16 -11.10 -29.50
N ALA A 708 49.50 -11.13 -30.80
CA ALA A 708 50.87 -10.99 -31.27
C ALA A 708 51.51 -9.65 -30.84
N LYS A 709 52.85 -9.57 -30.82
CA LYS A 709 53.57 -8.31 -30.55
C LYS A 709 53.13 -7.21 -31.52
N PHE A 710 53.02 -5.98 -31.02
CA PHE A 710 52.74 -4.81 -31.85
C PHE A 710 53.84 -4.63 -32.91
N LYS A 711 53.42 -4.45 -34.17
CA LYS A 711 54.30 -4.18 -35.31
C LYS A 711 53.85 -2.92 -36.04
N PRO A 712 54.77 -2.14 -36.63
CA PRO A 712 54.38 -1.00 -37.46
C PRO A 712 53.39 -1.42 -38.55
N CYS A 713 52.37 -0.59 -38.77
CA CYS A 713 51.34 -0.82 -39.78
C CYS A 713 50.84 0.51 -40.36
N ALA A 714 50.17 0.43 -41.51
CA ALA A 714 49.53 1.57 -42.15
C ALA A 714 48.01 1.36 -42.23
N SER A 715 47.26 2.45 -42.25
CA SER A 715 45.83 2.44 -42.51
C SER A 715 45.58 2.61 -44.02
N PRO A 716 44.82 1.72 -44.69
CA PRO A 716 44.16 0.53 -44.15
C PRO A 716 45.10 -0.70 -44.03
N GLN A 717 44.96 -1.44 -42.93
CA GLN A 717 45.69 -2.69 -42.66
C GLN A 717 44.84 -3.91 -43.06
N ARG A 718 45.46 -4.92 -43.68
CA ARG A 718 44.78 -6.13 -44.16
C ARG A 718 45.39 -7.42 -43.60
N TYR A 719 44.54 -8.35 -43.15
CA TYR A 719 44.96 -9.69 -42.71
C TYR A 719 44.20 -10.78 -43.46
N ARG A 720 44.92 -11.78 -43.99
CA ARG A 720 44.33 -13.02 -44.53
C ARG A 720 44.49 -14.13 -43.52
N ILE A 721 43.38 -14.66 -43.04
CA ILE A 721 43.36 -15.62 -41.95
C ILE A 721 42.68 -16.89 -42.45
N GLN A 722 43.39 -18.02 -42.33
CA GLN A 722 42.92 -19.32 -42.83
C GLN A 722 42.14 -20.10 -41.78
N LYS A 723 42.40 -19.84 -40.49
CA LYS A 723 41.75 -20.52 -39.38
C LYS A 723 40.40 -19.87 -39.10
N PRO A 724 39.27 -20.59 -39.19
CA PRO A 724 37.99 -20.09 -38.72
C PRO A 724 37.98 -19.87 -37.19
N GLY A 725 37.18 -18.94 -36.71
CA GLY A 725 37.03 -18.62 -35.28
C GLY A 725 37.01 -17.11 -34.99
N LYS A 726 36.98 -16.77 -33.70
CA LYS A 726 37.05 -15.38 -33.22
C LYS A 726 38.50 -14.90 -33.22
N HIS A 727 38.73 -13.70 -33.75
CA HIS A 727 40.03 -13.05 -33.83
C HIS A 727 40.00 -11.67 -33.18
N LEU A 728 41.15 -11.20 -32.69
CA LEU A 728 41.30 -9.90 -32.02
C LEU A 728 42.34 -9.04 -32.74
N PHE A 729 41.90 -7.92 -33.30
CA PHE A 729 42.75 -6.87 -33.83
C PHE A 729 42.95 -5.75 -32.79
N ARG A 730 44.18 -5.25 -32.65
CA ARG A 730 44.52 -4.09 -31.82
C ARG A 730 45.36 -3.10 -32.61
N VAL A 731 45.14 -1.80 -32.42
CA VAL A 731 45.94 -0.74 -33.05
C VAL A 731 46.17 0.43 -32.08
N ARG A 732 47.37 1.00 -32.12
CA ARG A 732 47.76 2.19 -31.34
C ARG A 732 48.58 3.16 -32.19
N ALA A 733 48.41 4.45 -31.97
CA ALA A 733 49.16 5.53 -32.61
C ALA A 733 50.40 5.91 -31.80
N ILE A 734 51.40 6.45 -32.49
CA ILE A 734 52.63 7.01 -31.93
C ILE A 734 52.88 8.34 -32.65
N ASP A 735 52.95 9.44 -31.91
CA ASP A 735 53.16 10.77 -32.49
C ASP A 735 54.62 10.99 -32.96
N PRO A 736 54.94 12.11 -33.62
CA PRO A 736 56.32 12.44 -34.01
C PRO A 736 57.30 12.63 -32.84
N ALA A 737 56.81 12.91 -31.64
CA ALA A 737 57.62 13.06 -30.42
C ALA A 737 57.89 11.73 -29.70
N GLY A 738 57.26 10.64 -30.15
CA GLY A 738 57.42 9.29 -29.61
C GLY A 738 56.42 8.92 -28.51
N ASN A 739 55.42 9.75 -28.21
CA ASN A 739 54.39 9.38 -27.24
C ASN A 739 53.44 8.34 -27.84
N VAL A 740 53.18 7.28 -27.09
CA VAL A 740 52.40 6.12 -27.54
C VAL A 740 51.01 6.15 -26.91
N ASP A 741 49.97 5.97 -27.73
CA ASP A 741 48.60 5.75 -27.25
C ASP A 741 48.58 4.60 -26.24
N ARG A 742 48.28 4.95 -24.98
CA ARG A 742 48.28 4.02 -23.84
C ARG A 742 47.04 3.12 -23.82
N THR A 743 46.05 3.43 -24.65
CA THR A 743 44.77 2.73 -24.76
C THR A 743 44.56 2.22 -26.20
N PRO A 744 45.29 1.18 -26.66
CA PRO A 744 45.14 0.66 -28.01
C PRO A 744 43.70 0.27 -28.32
N VAL A 745 43.15 0.75 -29.44
CA VAL A 745 41.83 0.36 -29.93
C VAL A 745 41.81 -1.15 -30.19
N ARG A 746 40.83 -1.86 -29.63
CA ARG A 746 40.66 -3.32 -29.75
C ARG A 746 39.37 -3.64 -30.50
N ARG A 747 39.41 -4.62 -31.41
CA ARG A 747 38.27 -5.07 -32.23
C ARG A 747 38.24 -6.57 -32.45
N ARG A 748 37.15 -7.22 -32.06
CA ARG A 748 36.87 -8.65 -32.32
C ARG A 748 36.17 -8.81 -33.67
N PHE A 749 36.53 -9.84 -34.43
CA PHE A 749 35.85 -10.23 -35.68
C PHE A 749 35.91 -11.74 -35.88
N GLU A 750 34.98 -12.28 -36.66
CA GLU A 750 34.87 -13.72 -36.89
C GLU A 750 35.37 -14.10 -38.29
N VAL A 751 36.22 -15.13 -38.37
CA VAL A 751 36.55 -15.80 -39.63
C VAL A 751 35.65 -17.03 -39.75
N ILE A 752 34.80 -17.06 -40.78
CA ILE A 752 33.87 -18.17 -41.04
C ILE A 752 34.46 -19.12 -42.10
N GLY A 753 34.12 -20.40 -41.98
CA GLY A 753 34.58 -21.47 -42.88
C GLY A 753 34.27 -21.24 -44.35
#